data_AF-A0A4Y9YZZ6-F1
#
_entry.id   AF-A0A4Y9YZZ6-F1
#
_cell.length_a   1.000
_cell.length_b   1.000
_cell.length_c   1.000
_cell.angle_alpha   90.00
_cell.angle_beta   90.00
_cell.angle_gamma   90.00
#
_symmetry.space_group_name_H-M   'P 1'
#
loop_
_entity.id
_entity.type
_entity.pdbx_description
1 polymer ?
#
loop_
_entity_poly.entity_id
_entity_poly.type
_entity_poly.pdbx_seq_one_letter_code
_entity_poly.pdbx_strand_id
1 'polypeptide(L)'
;MPIDEVSLRYATGALSENAIPGPSILHEIPSASAIPSLHDSPLYNFSIDLLAMQPSIDQSHLLLARAPPPDSPVCIGHGLDAPAIGVLSTLVLPTVIGLVIWLLFATLRPRYRQVYGLREWFPPPSLRSAPLGRSLWASLYLDTPIAPSIPEDVTNAGKSPARDAQLFPSDEELSQRTLWTSTLVVAIWSFVGLGGLLPLYMAATPCIASSTLPFAYNGQYSTLQDLSLIRLLHLLDDTTDAFGIAPYVRIRLIILTIFAIVLTLTPALWLVMREFNKLVAYRESWVNVRCQGIEMGWLSARQAPGLVGWGEKRVKEFVAKAGLSSTLEVDNGEGNGNGRRRNKRRNTTGWNEAEKGHLDVDIQSLFSIGDTTQLALLIDERDEILENLEIAEAKYIQSFRLSTPDPSIADFEPHLSTIAEEPGASTRPVIGRPRPLVGQNHRKRRRGRNPAIGSSSLPPTSYVMPSQYYKLRGVSGISGGHFADVDKDVMSSVRGSSLADSFNQRVVGSRFQEVNSSSPTIGQIPMGSQVAVNKDGHLEAVRTPETATLDQQWGGDRHSSWDTTGFNDATSPYAQLLPHSSQDHMLSESDEDWYDVLEQDPEAFNNAEEYPKSSRRRPRPPRQTGVELPRESFPLRNREAKTADDVPPPHLRLQQRQPLGAIYADINQWRTKLKAINLEISEVQTESYNDIADGARIKGWLMIGRGLRHITGIQLIEGRAKEDIRWDELQNEGSTLRSIGFWTAVVTFSIVLAVILTPVAALFLSTAPDFAHYFPFLTPLNEGKQFGAGIATTLVPALVVILFIGVILKIVTYIGQLVPSVSLSHCQLLMFKTVFYVLTVVGGIALFTAGAVLFAMHSWSIDVGDSASVADGIIYMSVLALLLLLVAAVMFPGLLLLQPIRLIRVARHEKEAITSRQRFRAVYPTTYNPTYALSCCVLAFAYAAAFTLLFPLVAPAALLLLLLTLIAHRFLIGYVYGRTHSSTGGLLQIWLVRRLGTLLVLQPLVLGLIFLSRDLWIEGGILCGFAAFTLIFVESYAAWRIRLPGRRSLSPITQDSLETFTRTARPGKGGDAEEEGLSLVSSARNTRIRGSFASILDMMSLTLAVQPSPSETRGPVPLPTETLDDLTATERAARTHPDAPPHLPALPFADHAEEMAGVLYAPELLAPPPVIWLPNDAGGIGRSEAYDLMRYHHLQVTLDVRAKEDILPRRSLSSQTHRTQGRPS
;
A
#
# COMPACT_ATOMS: atom_id res chain seq x y z
N MET A 1 23.61 -34.73 23.25
CA MET A 1 25.02 -35.04 22.98
C MET A 1 25.65 -33.81 22.34
N PRO A 2 26.54 -33.10 23.02
CA PRO A 2 27.45 -32.16 22.37
C PRO A 2 28.64 -32.94 21.78
N ILE A 3 29.09 -32.54 20.60
CA ILE A 3 30.45 -32.82 20.13
C ILE A 3 31.09 -31.44 19.99
N ASP A 4 32.10 -31.17 20.79
CA ASP A 4 32.93 -29.99 20.67
C ASP A 4 33.81 -30.14 19.42
N GLU A 5 33.97 -29.08 18.63
CA GLU A 5 35.01 -29.03 17.61
C GLU A 5 35.79 -27.72 17.69
N VAL A 6 37.12 -27.85 17.57
CA VAL A 6 38.08 -26.92 18.16
C VAL A 6 38.49 -25.82 17.19
N SER A 7 38.55 -24.59 17.69
CA SER A 7 39.08 -23.44 16.97
C SER A 7 40.59 -23.58 16.71
N LEU A 8 41.00 -23.46 15.44
CA LEU A 8 42.40 -23.35 15.04
C LEU A 8 42.65 -21.99 14.40
N ARG A 9 43.28 -21.10 15.16
CA ARG A 9 43.72 -19.77 14.70
C ARG A 9 45.03 -19.90 13.95
N TYR A 10 45.15 -19.23 12.80
CA TYR A 10 46.44 -18.77 12.30
C TYR A 10 46.52 -17.25 12.43
N ALA A 11 47.60 -16.78 13.03
CA ALA A 11 47.91 -15.37 13.17
C ALA A 11 49.19 -15.06 12.38
N THR A 12 49.16 -13.98 11.61
CA THR A 12 50.36 -13.31 11.09
C THR A 12 50.22 -11.82 11.36
N GLY A 13 51.27 -11.23 11.93
CA GLY A 13 51.21 -9.93 12.60
C GLY A 13 51.24 -8.71 11.67
N ALA A 14 50.95 -7.56 12.28
CA ALA A 14 50.97 -6.26 11.64
C ALA A 14 52.38 -5.69 11.46
N LEU A 15 52.53 -4.82 10.46
CA LEU A 15 53.45 -3.69 10.48
C LEU A 15 52.73 -2.48 9.86
N SER A 16 52.92 -1.31 10.47
CA SER A 16 52.33 -0.04 10.04
C SER A 16 53.31 0.78 9.22
N GLU A 17 52.83 1.58 8.26
CA GLU A 17 53.41 2.91 8.03
C GLU A 17 52.43 3.86 7.29
N ASN A 18 52.56 5.16 7.57
CA ASN A 18 51.77 6.22 6.97
C ASN A 18 52.47 6.79 5.72
N ALA A 19 51.72 7.09 4.65
CA ALA A 19 52.09 8.18 3.73
C ALA A 19 50.92 8.66 2.83
N ILE A 20 50.69 9.96 2.83
CA ILE A 20 50.02 10.76 1.78
C ILE A 20 51.13 11.13 0.77
N PRO A 21 50.96 11.04 -0.58
CA PRO A 21 50.26 12.10 -1.32
C PRO A 21 49.64 11.74 -2.71
N GLY A 22 48.94 12.71 -3.31
CA GLY A 22 48.83 12.89 -4.78
C GLY A 22 49.48 14.22 -5.21
N PRO A 23 49.24 14.80 -6.41
CA PRO A 23 48.46 14.33 -7.56
C PRO A 23 49.25 14.46 -8.90
N SER A 24 48.56 14.63 -10.06
CA SER A 24 49.09 15.02 -11.42
C SER A 24 49.92 13.94 -12.18
N ILE A 25 50.01 13.87 -13.54
CA ILE A 25 49.52 14.68 -14.69
C ILE A 25 49.47 13.82 -16.00
N LEU A 26 48.91 14.39 -17.08
CA LEU A 26 48.86 14.04 -18.55
C LEU A 26 49.93 13.08 -19.18
N HIS A 27 49.85 12.51 -20.41
CA HIS A 27 49.33 12.96 -21.73
C HIS A 27 49.12 11.76 -22.74
N GLU A 28 48.37 12.00 -23.83
CA GLU A 28 48.35 11.42 -25.23
C GLU A 28 49.00 10.03 -25.59
N ILE A 29 48.40 9.09 -26.38
CA ILE A 29 47.98 9.08 -27.82
C ILE A 29 49.20 9.10 -28.80
N PRO A 30 49.29 8.39 -29.98
CA PRO A 30 48.41 7.40 -30.68
C PRO A 30 49.08 6.12 -31.32
N SER A 31 48.25 5.31 -32.00
CA SER A 31 48.44 4.66 -33.34
C SER A 31 49.49 3.55 -33.65
N ALA A 32 48.95 2.35 -33.93
CA ALA A 32 48.90 1.64 -35.24
C ALA A 32 50.16 1.11 -35.99
N SER A 33 49.88 0.09 -36.85
CA SER A 33 50.75 -0.64 -37.81
C SER A 33 51.75 -1.66 -37.23
N ALA A 34 52.31 -2.61 -37.99
CA ALA A 34 51.72 -3.68 -38.85
C ALA A 34 52.85 -4.55 -39.46
N ILE A 35 52.78 -5.90 -39.33
CA ILE A 35 53.42 -6.91 -40.24
C ILE A 35 55.00 -6.94 -40.16
N PRO A 36 55.78 -7.99 -40.57
CA PRO A 36 55.51 -9.38 -41.04
C PRO A 36 56.30 -10.54 -40.33
N SER A 37 55.81 -11.78 -40.58
CA SER A 37 56.52 -13.04 -40.96
C SER A 37 57.70 -13.72 -40.20
N LEU A 38 57.63 -15.07 -40.26
CA LEU A 38 58.70 -16.06 -40.55
C LEU A 38 59.49 -16.71 -39.38
N HIS A 39 59.21 -18.00 -39.12
CA HIS A 39 60.22 -19.08 -39.18
C HIS A 39 59.56 -20.48 -39.20
N ASP A 40 60.38 -21.52 -39.35
CA ASP A 40 60.05 -22.79 -40.01
C ASP A 40 59.59 -23.97 -39.11
N SER A 41 59.05 -24.98 -39.81
CA SER A 41 58.72 -26.35 -39.42
C SER A 41 59.91 -27.14 -38.81
N PRO A 42 59.69 -28.33 -38.17
CA PRO A 42 59.40 -29.54 -38.95
C PRO A 42 58.46 -30.60 -38.33
N LEU A 43 57.70 -31.24 -39.24
CA LEU A 43 57.40 -32.68 -39.34
C LEU A 43 56.98 -33.50 -38.09
N TYR A 44 55.77 -34.07 -38.16
CA TYR A 44 55.57 -35.51 -37.93
C TYR A 44 54.51 -36.06 -38.89
N ASN A 45 54.85 -37.11 -39.64
CA ASN A 45 53.93 -37.83 -40.52
C ASN A 45 53.23 -38.96 -39.75
N PHE A 46 51.96 -39.22 -40.06
CA PHE A 46 51.37 -40.54 -39.88
C PHE A 46 50.41 -40.85 -41.04
N SER A 47 50.73 -41.87 -41.82
CA SER A 47 49.90 -42.34 -42.94
C SER A 47 48.91 -43.39 -42.48
N ILE A 48 47.70 -43.38 -43.03
CA ILE A 48 46.80 -44.55 -43.09
C ILE A 48 46.25 -44.61 -44.52
N ASP A 49 46.27 -45.81 -45.11
CA ASP A 49 45.96 -46.05 -46.51
C ASP A 49 44.48 -45.82 -46.86
N LEU A 50 44.24 -45.18 -48.00
CA LEU A 50 42.91 -44.99 -48.59
C LEU A 50 42.72 -45.95 -49.77
N LEU A 51 41.86 -46.94 -49.61
CA LEU A 51 41.44 -47.82 -50.72
C LEU A 51 40.55 -47.02 -51.68
N ALA A 52 41.05 -46.79 -52.90
CA ALA A 52 40.34 -46.04 -53.91
C ALA A 52 39.22 -46.88 -54.54
N MET A 53 37.97 -46.41 -54.38
CA MET A 53 36.83 -46.87 -55.19
C MET A 53 36.31 -45.66 -55.98
N GLN A 54 36.51 -45.69 -57.31
CA GLN A 54 36.11 -44.60 -58.20
C GLN A 54 34.59 -44.59 -58.39
N PRO A 55 33.91 -43.44 -58.17
CA PRO A 55 32.68 -43.14 -58.88
C PRO A 55 33.03 -42.48 -60.23
N SER A 56 32.42 -42.96 -61.31
CA SER A 56 32.48 -42.35 -62.63
C SER A 56 31.84 -40.96 -62.60
N ILE A 57 32.51 -39.97 -63.20
CA ILE A 57 31.98 -38.62 -63.37
C ILE A 57 30.99 -38.64 -64.55
N ASP A 58 29.70 -38.79 -64.27
CA ASP A 58 28.64 -38.50 -65.24
C ASP A 58 28.26 -37.02 -65.17
N GLN A 59 28.74 -36.25 -66.16
CA GLN A 59 28.30 -34.88 -66.39
C GLN A 59 26.96 -34.86 -67.12
N SER A 60 25.85 -34.84 -66.38
CA SER A 60 24.57 -34.35 -66.91
C SER A 60 23.65 -33.82 -65.81
N HIS A 61 22.72 -32.95 -66.20
CA HIS A 61 21.71 -32.30 -65.36
C HIS A 61 22.18 -31.17 -64.42
N LEU A 62 22.34 -29.99 -65.02
CA LEU A 62 21.85 -28.73 -64.43
C LEU A 62 20.31 -28.83 -64.23
N LEU A 63 19.89 -29.55 -63.22
CA LEU A 63 18.53 -29.44 -62.70
C LEU A 63 18.40 -28.07 -62.03
N LEU A 64 17.43 -27.27 -62.48
CA LEU A 64 16.82 -26.29 -61.59
C LEU A 64 16.50 -27.03 -60.29
N ALA A 65 16.91 -26.48 -59.15
CA ALA A 65 16.55 -26.99 -57.84
C ALA A 65 15.03 -26.91 -57.69
N ARG A 66 14.34 -27.94 -58.17
CA ARG A 66 12.91 -28.13 -57.98
C ARG A 66 12.72 -28.17 -56.48
N ALA A 67 11.98 -27.20 -55.95
CA ALA A 67 11.64 -27.20 -54.53
C ALA A 67 11.15 -28.62 -54.18
N PRO A 68 11.69 -29.23 -53.11
CA PRO A 68 11.26 -30.56 -52.75
C PRO A 68 9.74 -30.57 -52.52
N PRO A 69 9.07 -31.72 -52.69
CA PRO A 69 7.64 -31.79 -52.37
C PRO A 69 7.42 -31.20 -50.97
N PRO A 70 6.34 -30.41 -50.75
CA PRO A 70 6.16 -29.62 -49.53
C PRO A 70 6.15 -30.45 -48.24
N ASP A 71 6.03 -31.77 -48.38
CA ASP A 71 5.94 -32.78 -47.34
C ASP A 71 7.24 -33.61 -47.18
N SER A 72 8.41 -33.17 -47.68
CA SER A 72 9.69 -33.83 -47.37
C SER A 72 10.27 -33.30 -46.05
N PRO A 73 10.69 -34.16 -45.09
CA PRO A 73 11.25 -33.70 -43.84
C PRO A 73 12.61 -33.03 -44.07
N VAL A 74 12.77 -31.84 -43.48
CA VAL A 74 13.92 -30.95 -43.74
C VAL A 74 14.95 -31.10 -42.63
N CYS A 75 16.17 -31.52 -42.97
CA CYS A 75 17.28 -31.51 -42.03
C CYS A 75 17.79 -30.08 -41.78
N ILE A 76 18.27 -29.81 -40.57
CA ILE A 76 18.89 -28.52 -40.25
C ILE A 76 19.96 -28.11 -41.28
N GLY A 77 19.90 -26.85 -41.75
CA GLY A 77 20.76 -26.32 -42.82
C GLY A 77 20.23 -26.50 -44.24
N HIS A 78 19.19 -27.32 -44.47
CA HIS A 78 18.62 -27.55 -45.81
C HIS A 78 17.34 -26.72 -46.09
N GLY A 79 16.77 -26.08 -45.07
CA GLY A 79 15.60 -25.22 -45.22
C GLY A 79 14.98 -24.82 -43.87
N LEU A 80 13.79 -24.23 -43.91
CA LEU A 80 12.95 -23.95 -42.74
C LEU A 80 11.59 -24.64 -42.94
N ASP A 81 11.18 -25.39 -41.93
CA ASP A 81 9.88 -26.04 -41.81
C ASP A 81 8.82 -25.10 -41.22
N ALA A 82 7.54 -25.43 -41.42
CA ALA A 82 6.40 -24.62 -40.95
C ALA A 82 6.46 -24.25 -39.45
N PRO A 83 6.79 -25.16 -38.50
CA PRO A 83 6.92 -24.77 -37.10
C PRO A 83 8.15 -23.89 -36.81
N ALA A 84 9.30 -24.03 -37.50
CA ALA A 84 10.40 -23.08 -37.33
C ALA A 84 10.07 -21.67 -37.88
N ILE A 85 9.32 -21.60 -39.00
CA ILE A 85 8.72 -20.35 -39.50
C ILE A 85 7.74 -19.79 -38.47
N GLY A 86 6.96 -20.65 -37.81
CA GLY A 86 6.11 -20.31 -36.67
C GLY A 86 6.90 -19.71 -35.52
N VAL A 87 7.99 -20.36 -35.07
CA VAL A 87 8.85 -19.86 -33.98
C VAL A 87 9.52 -18.52 -34.36
N LEU A 88 10.03 -18.37 -35.58
CA LEU A 88 10.52 -17.09 -36.09
C LEU A 88 9.44 -16.00 -36.07
N SER A 89 8.19 -16.35 -36.42
CA SER A 89 7.05 -15.43 -36.34
C SER A 89 6.70 -15.06 -34.89
N THR A 90 6.80 -16.01 -33.95
CA THR A 90 6.63 -15.77 -32.51
C THR A 90 7.79 -15.02 -31.85
N LEU A 91 8.94 -14.94 -32.52
CA LEU A 91 10.03 -14.07 -32.12
C LEU A 91 9.78 -12.66 -32.66
N VAL A 92 9.56 -12.51 -33.97
CA VAL A 92 9.45 -11.22 -34.64
C VAL A 92 8.20 -10.44 -34.23
N LEU A 93 7.01 -11.06 -34.19
CA LEU A 93 5.78 -10.31 -33.92
C LEU A 93 5.72 -9.78 -32.46
N PRO A 94 5.97 -10.59 -31.41
CA PRO A 94 6.01 -10.12 -30.04
C PRO A 94 7.22 -9.22 -29.73
N THR A 95 8.36 -9.37 -30.42
CA THR A 95 9.46 -8.40 -30.28
C THR A 95 9.07 -7.03 -30.82
N VAL A 96 8.42 -6.95 -31.99
CA VAL A 96 7.90 -5.69 -32.53
C VAL A 96 6.85 -5.06 -31.60
N ILE A 97 5.87 -5.84 -31.13
CA ILE A 97 4.83 -5.32 -30.22
C ILE A 97 5.46 -4.88 -28.88
N GLY A 98 6.37 -5.67 -28.31
CA GLY A 98 7.06 -5.33 -27.08
C GLY A 98 7.93 -4.08 -27.23
N LEU A 99 8.67 -3.91 -28.33
CA LEU A 99 9.43 -2.69 -28.62
C LEU A 99 8.51 -1.46 -28.72
N VAL A 100 7.33 -1.58 -29.31
CA VAL A 100 6.32 -0.52 -29.31
C VAL A 100 5.84 -0.19 -27.89
N ILE A 101 5.61 -1.19 -27.03
CA ILE A 101 5.27 -0.98 -25.61
C ILE A 101 6.39 -0.26 -24.85
N TRP A 102 7.65 -0.66 -25.05
CA TRP A 102 8.82 -0.02 -24.42
C TRP A 102 9.02 1.43 -24.91
N LEU A 103 8.83 1.71 -26.20
CA LEU A 103 8.89 3.07 -26.76
C LEU A 103 7.74 3.95 -26.24
N LEU A 104 6.54 3.39 -26.13
CA LEU A 104 5.37 4.06 -25.56
C LEU A 104 5.59 4.36 -24.07
N PHE A 105 6.17 3.44 -23.29
CA PHE A 105 6.63 3.72 -21.92
C PHE A 105 7.67 4.85 -21.88
N ALA A 106 8.72 4.79 -22.71
CA ALA A 106 9.79 5.79 -22.73
C ALA A 106 9.29 7.21 -23.08
N THR A 107 8.25 7.32 -23.92
CA THR A 107 7.63 8.61 -24.30
C THR A 107 6.59 9.11 -23.29
N LEU A 108 5.88 8.22 -22.59
CA LEU A 108 4.90 8.59 -21.55
C LEU A 108 5.54 8.89 -20.20
N ARG A 109 6.63 8.20 -19.82
CA ARG A 109 7.38 8.40 -18.57
C ARG A 109 7.65 9.89 -18.25
N PRO A 110 8.27 10.70 -19.13
CA PRO A 110 8.56 12.10 -18.83
C PRO A 110 7.32 13.00 -18.81
N ARG A 111 6.19 12.58 -19.42
CA ARG A 111 4.92 13.32 -19.41
C ARG A 111 4.13 13.08 -18.12
N TYR A 112 4.13 11.85 -17.61
CA TYR A 112 3.37 11.44 -16.43
C TYR A 112 4.30 11.21 -15.22
N ARG A 113 5.09 12.24 -14.86
CA ARG A 113 6.01 12.20 -13.71
C ARG A 113 5.30 11.83 -12.41
N GLN A 114 4.05 12.22 -12.25
CA GLN A 114 3.21 11.86 -11.10
C GLN A 114 3.11 10.34 -10.89
N VAL A 115 3.00 9.56 -11.98
CA VAL A 115 2.87 8.10 -11.96
C VAL A 115 4.24 7.41 -11.94
N TYR A 116 5.20 7.91 -12.73
CA TYR A 116 6.46 7.21 -13.00
C TYR A 116 7.68 7.72 -12.21
N GLY A 117 7.56 8.84 -11.50
CA GLY A 117 8.60 9.44 -10.68
C GLY A 117 8.13 9.69 -9.24
N LEU A 118 7.25 8.83 -8.73
CA LEU A 118 6.60 8.98 -7.42
C LEU A 118 7.61 9.10 -6.27
N ARG A 119 8.69 8.30 -6.28
CA ARG A 119 9.74 8.36 -5.23
C ARG A 119 10.62 9.63 -5.29
N GLU A 120 10.49 10.44 -6.34
CA GLU A 120 11.18 11.74 -6.43
C GLU A 120 10.49 12.84 -5.59
N TRP A 121 9.21 12.67 -5.22
CA TRP A 121 8.41 13.72 -4.57
C TRP A 121 7.58 13.25 -3.36
N PHE A 122 7.08 12.01 -3.36
CA PHE A 122 6.20 11.51 -2.29
C PHE A 122 6.95 11.19 -0.96
N PRO A 123 8.11 10.49 -0.96
CA PRO A 123 8.82 10.18 0.29
C PRO A 123 9.33 11.43 1.01
N PRO A 124 9.65 11.34 2.32
CA PRO A 124 10.35 12.39 3.06
C PRO A 124 11.65 12.83 2.35
N PRO A 125 12.06 14.11 2.41
CA PRO A 125 13.20 14.62 1.63
C PRO A 125 14.52 13.86 1.79
N SER A 126 14.75 13.22 2.93
CA SER A 126 15.93 12.38 3.23
C SER A 126 15.92 11.00 2.57
N LEU A 127 14.78 10.55 2.04
CA LEU A 127 14.56 9.24 1.42
C LEU A 127 14.22 9.33 -0.08
N ARG A 128 14.14 10.54 -0.66
CA ARG A 128 13.81 10.75 -2.08
C ARG A 128 14.93 10.27 -2.99
N SER A 129 14.56 9.62 -4.09
CA SER A 129 15.48 9.29 -5.19
C SER A 129 15.92 10.55 -5.94
N ALA A 130 17.15 10.58 -6.46
CA ALA A 130 17.58 11.64 -7.36
C ALA A 130 16.67 11.69 -8.61
N PRO A 131 16.28 12.89 -9.09
CA PRO A 131 15.34 13.02 -10.20
C PRO A 131 15.97 12.51 -11.51
N LEU A 132 15.25 11.65 -12.23
CA LEU A 132 15.75 11.07 -13.47
C LEU A 132 15.87 12.12 -14.59
N GLY A 133 16.94 12.00 -15.38
CA GLY A 133 17.10 12.78 -16.61
C GLY A 133 15.95 12.57 -17.60
N ARG A 134 15.60 13.63 -18.35
CA ARG A 134 14.51 13.62 -19.35
C ARG A 134 14.79 12.77 -20.60
N SER A 135 15.94 12.11 -20.70
CA SER A 135 16.27 11.26 -21.85
C SER A 135 15.44 9.97 -21.85
N LEU A 136 15.12 9.49 -23.06
CA LEU A 136 14.34 8.26 -23.28
C LEU A 136 15.01 7.05 -22.60
N TRP A 137 16.35 7.01 -22.63
CA TRP A 137 17.17 5.91 -22.10
C TRP A 137 17.54 6.03 -20.61
N ALA A 138 17.13 7.10 -19.90
CA ALA A 138 17.45 7.25 -18.47
C ALA A 138 16.87 6.13 -17.58
N SER A 139 15.86 5.37 -18.04
CA SER A 139 15.35 4.19 -17.34
C SER A 139 16.32 3.00 -17.32
N LEU A 140 17.35 2.97 -18.18
CA LEU A 140 18.40 1.94 -18.16
C LEU A 140 19.54 2.29 -17.18
N TYR A 141 19.84 3.57 -17.04
CA TYR A 141 20.93 4.12 -16.22
C TYR A 141 20.37 4.65 -14.89
N LEU A 142 19.96 3.72 -14.04
CA LEU A 142 19.42 4.00 -12.70
C LEU A 142 20.56 4.02 -11.66
N ASP A 143 20.43 4.86 -10.63
CA ASP A 143 21.38 4.89 -9.50
C ASP A 143 21.19 3.69 -8.54
N THR A 144 20.01 3.07 -8.53
CA THR A 144 19.73 1.90 -7.70
C THR A 144 20.62 0.72 -8.14
N PRO A 145 21.34 0.04 -7.22
CA PRO A 145 22.22 -1.08 -7.62
C PRO A 145 21.42 -2.26 -8.18
N ILE A 146 22.01 -2.99 -9.15
CA ILE A 146 21.40 -4.19 -9.75
C ILE A 146 21.20 -5.30 -8.72
N ALA A 147 22.16 -5.48 -7.81
CA ALA A 147 22.07 -6.37 -6.67
C ALA A 147 22.30 -5.54 -5.40
N PRO A 148 21.25 -5.27 -4.59
CA PRO A 148 21.42 -4.51 -3.35
C PRO A 148 22.32 -5.28 -2.37
N SER A 149 23.31 -4.58 -1.83
CA SER A 149 24.17 -5.10 -0.78
C SER A 149 23.39 -5.27 0.51
N ILE A 150 23.54 -6.42 1.16
CA ILE A 150 23.13 -6.63 2.55
C ILE A 150 24.39 -6.34 3.37
N PRO A 151 24.46 -5.26 4.16
CA PRO A 151 25.61 -4.99 5.00
C PRO A 151 25.66 -5.97 6.18
N GLU A 152 26.84 -6.51 6.44
CA GLU A 152 27.08 -7.43 7.57
C GLU A 152 27.31 -6.67 8.89
N ASP A 153 27.82 -5.43 8.81
CA ASP A 153 27.97 -4.53 9.96
C ASP A 153 26.72 -3.69 10.19
N VAL A 154 26.05 -3.95 11.32
CA VAL A 154 24.80 -3.31 11.75
C VAL A 154 25.02 -2.38 12.97
N THR A 155 26.28 -2.12 13.37
CA THR A 155 26.64 -1.28 14.55
C THR A 155 26.16 0.18 14.49
N ASN A 156 25.71 0.63 13.32
CA ASN A 156 25.24 1.99 13.08
C ASN A 156 23.71 2.14 13.01
N ALA A 157 22.96 1.06 13.29
CA ALA A 157 21.50 1.11 13.30
C ALA A 157 20.95 2.03 14.40
N GLY A 158 19.80 2.65 14.13
CA GLY A 158 19.11 3.57 15.04
C GLY A 158 19.70 4.99 15.08
N LYS A 159 20.82 5.26 14.39
CA LYS A 159 21.46 6.59 14.38
C LYS A 159 20.73 7.63 13.53
N SER A 160 20.07 7.20 12.44
CA SER A 160 19.17 8.05 11.65
C SER A 160 18.32 7.20 10.70
N PRO A 161 17.07 7.63 10.39
CA PRO A 161 16.17 6.86 9.53
C PRO A 161 16.71 6.68 8.10
N ALA A 162 17.49 7.63 7.60
CA ALA A 162 18.15 7.53 6.30
C ALA A 162 19.30 6.50 6.30
N ARG A 163 20.03 6.36 7.43
CA ARG A 163 21.07 5.33 7.58
C ARG A 163 20.43 3.95 7.77
N ASP A 164 19.35 3.86 8.52
CA ASP A 164 18.60 2.62 8.70
C ASP A 164 17.96 2.13 7.39
N ALA A 165 17.48 3.05 6.54
CA ALA A 165 17.00 2.72 5.20
C ALA A 165 18.10 2.23 4.24
N GLN A 166 19.38 2.52 4.52
CA GLN A 166 20.54 1.97 3.80
C GLN A 166 21.03 0.63 4.41
N LEU A 167 20.93 0.48 5.73
CA LEU A 167 21.34 -0.73 6.46
C LEU A 167 20.36 -1.89 6.25
N PHE A 168 19.06 -1.59 6.20
CA PHE A 168 17.98 -2.56 6.12
C PHE A 168 17.19 -2.37 4.81
N PRO A 169 17.65 -2.99 3.69
CA PRO A 169 16.94 -2.94 2.41
C PRO A 169 15.49 -3.40 2.55
N SER A 170 14.62 -2.78 1.76
CA SER A 170 13.19 -3.10 1.76
C SER A 170 12.89 -4.44 1.10
N ASP A 171 11.72 -5.01 1.38
CA ASP A 171 11.34 -6.32 0.85
C ASP A 171 11.33 -6.32 -0.69
N GLU A 172 11.02 -5.19 -1.32
CA GLU A 172 11.15 -4.99 -2.76
C GLU A 172 12.59 -5.15 -3.24
N GLU A 173 13.56 -4.51 -2.59
CA GLU A 173 14.99 -4.61 -2.92
C GLU A 173 15.50 -6.04 -2.71
N LEU A 174 15.05 -6.73 -1.66
CA LEU A 174 15.33 -8.15 -1.46
C LEU A 174 14.73 -9.01 -2.58
N SER A 175 13.55 -8.67 -3.11
CA SER A 175 12.97 -9.38 -4.26
C SER A 175 13.80 -9.16 -5.54
N GLN A 176 14.31 -7.95 -5.79
CA GLN A 176 15.25 -7.69 -6.88
C GLN A 176 16.53 -8.53 -6.74
N ARG A 177 17.02 -8.71 -5.51
CA ARG A 177 18.15 -9.58 -5.23
C ARG A 177 17.87 -11.06 -5.49
N THR A 178 16.66 -11.56 -5.18
CA THR A 178 16.25 -12.93 -5.57
C THR A 178 16.13 -13.10 -7.08
N LEU A 179 15.67 -12.07 -7.81
CA LEU A 179 15.67 -12.09 -9.28
C LEU A 179 17.09 -12.15 -9.84
N TRP A 180 18.03 -11.38 -9.27
CA TRP A 180 19.44 -11.44 -9.65
C TRP A 180 20.02 -12.84 -9.49
N THR A 181 19.75 -13.53 -8.37
CA THR A 181 20.24 -14.90 -8.19
C THR A 181 19.56 -15.90 -9.13
N SER A 182 18.26 -15.76 -9.42
CA SER A 182 17.63 -16.59 -10.47
C SER A 182 18.23 -16.33 -11.86
N THR A 183 18.57 -15.08 -12.17
CA THR A 183 19.20 -14.68 -13.44
C THR A 183 20.60 -15.31 -13.57
N LEU A 184 21.39 -15.32 -12.50
CA LEU A 184 22.71 -15.99 -12.48
C LEU A 184 22.61 -17.50 -12.68
N VAL A 185 21.64 -18.17 -12.03
CA VAL A 185 21.42 -19.62 -12.22
C VAL A 185 21.05 -19.93 -13.67
N VAL A 186 20.09 -19.20 -14.24
CA VAL A 186 19.66 -19.41 -15.63
C VAL A 186 20.73 -18.97 -16.65
N ALA A 187 21.63 -18.04 -16.29
CA ALA A 187 22.80 -17.69 -17.11
C ALA A 187 23.82 -18.84 -17.18
N ILE A 188 24.11 -19.50 -16.06
CA ILE A 188 24.98 -20.71 -16.02
C ILE A 188 24.35 -21.81 -16.89
N TRP A 189 23.05 -22.04 -16.76
CA TRP A 189 22.30 -22.99 -17.59
C TRP A 189 22.30 -22.65 -19.07
N SER A 190 22.21 -21.36 -19.42
CA SER A 190 22.30 -20.89 -20.81
C SER A 190 23.69 -21.17 -21.41
N PHE A 191 24.75 -20.93 -20.62
CA PHE A 191 26.12 -21.21 -21.04
C PHE A 191 26.38 -22.71 -21.20
N VAL A 192 25.99 -23.54 -20.22
CA VAL A 192 26.14 -25.01 -20.30
C VAL A 192 25.26 -25.60 -21.41
N GLY A 193 24.05 -25.06 -21.60
CA GLY A 193 23.15 -25.47 -22.68
C GLY A 193 23.72 -25.23 -24.07
N LEU A 194 24.14 -23.99 -24.36
CA LEU A 194 24.67 -23.63 -25.67
C LEU A 194 26.09 -24.18 -25.92
N GLY A 195 26.96 -24.16 -24.91
CA GLY A 195 28.36 -24.56 -25.06
C GLY A 195 28.65 -26.05 -24.81
N GLY A 196 27.78 -26.75 -24.07
CA GLY A 196 27.98 -28.15 -23.68
C GLY A 196 26.93 -29.09 -24.26
N LEU A 197 25.64 -28.81 -24.06
CA LEU A 197 24.55 -29.71 -24.47
C LEU A 197 24.30 -29.70 -25.98
N LEU A 198 24.23 -28.51 -26.59
CA LEU A 198 23.96 -28.39 -28.03
C LEU A 198 25.02 -29.11 -28.90
N PRO A 199 26.34 -28.98 -28.64
CA PRO A 199 27.34 -29.78 -29.35
C PRO A 199 27.24 -31.29 -29.07
N LEU A 200 26.90 -31.69 -27.84
CA LEU A 200 26.72 -33.11 -27.49
C LEU A 200 25.59 -33.77 -28.29
N TYR A 201 24.53 -33.02 -28.62
CA TYR A 201 23.37 -33.48 -29.38
C TYR A 201 23.60 -33.46 -30.90
N MET A 202 24.34 -32.46 -31.41
CA MET A 202 24.53 -32.24 -32.85
C MET A 202 25.80 -32.89 -33.45
N ALA A 203 26.87 -33.10 -32.67
CA ALA A 203 28.15 -33.52 -33.23
C ALA A 203 28.09 -34.97 -33.72
N ALA A 204 28.37 -35.21 -35.01
CA ALA A 204 28.42 -36.55 -35.62
C ALA A 204 27.16 -37.43 -35.36
N THR A 205 25.98 -36.81 -35.32
CA THR A 205 24.68 -37.49 -35.32
C THR A 205 23.94 -37.17 -36.63
N PRO A 206 23.26 -38.12 -37.29
CA PRO A 206 22.36 -37.80 -38.40
C PRO A 206 21.18 -36.92 -37.95
N CYS A 207 20.49 -36.27 -38.88
CA CYS A 207 19.24 -35.54 -38.60
C CYS A 207 18.08 -36.53 -38.40
N ILE A 208 17.09 -36.18 -37.58
CA ILE A 208 15.93 -37.03 -37.27
C ILE A 208 15.22 -37.45 -38.56
N ALA A 209 15.04 -36.50 -39.49
CA ALA A 209 14.48 -36.69 -40.83
C ALA A 209 15.14 -37.80 -41.67
N SER A 210 16.38 -38.18 -41.35
CA SER A 210 17.13 -39.24 -42.05
C SER A 210 17.20 -40.57 -41.27
N SER A 211 16.85 -40.58 -39.99
CA SER A 211 16.86 -41.77 -39.11
C SER A 211 15.47 -42.28 -38.74
N THR A 212 14.41 -41.49 -38.93
CA THR A 212 13.04 -41.95 -38.65
C THR A 212 12.40 -42.60 -39.88
N LEU A 213 11.74 -43.74 -39.67
CA LEU A 213 10.83 -44.32 -40.65
C LEU A 213 9.69 -43.34 -40.98
N PRO A 214 9.13 -43.37 -42.20
CA PRO A 214 7.99 -42.53 -42.55
C PRO A 214 6.78 -42.87 -41.68
N PHE A 215 6.19 -41.84 -41.06
CA PHE A 215 5.00 -41.94 -40.22
C PHE A 215 3.80 -42.46 -41.02
N ALA A 216 2.89 -43.18 -40.36
CA ALA A 216 1.72 -43.79 -40.99
C ALA A 216 0.68 -42.73 -41.42
N TYR A 217 0.63 -41.63 -40.69
CA TYR A 217 -0.22 -40.47 -40.96
C TYR A 217 0.62 -39.19 -41.08
N ASN A 218 0.06 -38.17 -41.73
CA ASN A 218 0.77 -36.91 -42.00
C ASN A 218 1.23 -36.21 -40.72
N GLY A 219 2.50 -35.80 -40.69
CA GLY A 219 3.13 -35.03 -39.61
C GLY A 219 4.63 -35.27 -39.58
N GLN A 220 5.41 -34.34 -39.01
CA GLN A 220 6.88 -34.41 -39.04
C GLN A 220 7.49 -33.82 -37.77
N TYR A 221 8.62 -34.37 -37.35
CA TYR A 221 9.46 -33.72 -36.36
C TYR A 221 10.06 -32.44 -36.93
N SER A 222 10.03 -31.36 -36.14
CA SER A 222 10.54 -30.06 -36.57
C SER A 222 12.08 -30.02 -36.59
N THR A 223 12.65 -29.14 -37.43
CA THR A 223 14.07 -28.75 -37.36
C THR A 223 14.51 -28.26 -35.97
N LEU A 224 13.58 -27.83 -35.12
CA LEU A 224 13.84 -27.48 -33.72
C LEU A 224 13.99 -28.70 -32.81
N GLN A 225 13.32 -29.81 -33.12
CA GLN A 225 13.47 -31.06 -32.37
C GLN A 225 14.83 -31.73 -32.67
N ASP A 226 15.41 -31.49 -33.85
CA ASP A 226 16.80 -31.82 -34.24
C ASP A 226 17.87 -31.23 -33.29
N LEU A 227 17.50 -30.21 -32.50
CA LEU A 227 18.33 -29.54 -31.49
C LEU A 227 18.04 -29.99 -30.05
N SER A 228 17.13 -30.96 -29.87
CA SER A 228 16.70 -31.48 -28.57
C SER A 228 17.30 -32.87 -28.29
N LEU A 229 17.07 -33.36 -27.07
CA LEU A 229 17.48 -34.69 -26.63
C LEU A 229 16.90 -35.83 -27.49
N ILE A 230 15.73 -35.64 -28.12
CA ILE A 230 15.03 -36.70 -28.87
C ILE A 230 15.90 -37.32 -29.99
N ARG A 231 16.82 -36.53 -30.55
CA ARG A 231 17.78 -36.98 -31.58
C ARG A 231 18.76 -38.03 -31.06
N LEU A 232 19.17 -37.96 -29.79
CA LEU A 232 19.99 -39.01 -29.17
C LEU A 232 19.15 -40.22 -28.76
N LEU A 233 17.87 -40.04 -28.45
CA LEU A 233 16.97 -41.12 -28.05
C LEU A 233 16.55 -41.98 -29.24
N HIS A 234 16.20 -41.40 -30.39
CA HIS A 234 15.92 -42.19 -31.60
C HIS A 234 17.14 -42.98 -32.11
N LEU A 235 18.36 -42.45 -31.93
CA LEU A 235 19.60 -43.19 -32.20
C LEU A 235 19.88 -44.34 -31.22
N LEU A 236 19.17 -44.40 -30.10
CA LEU A 236 19.19 -45.53 -29.17
C LEU A 236 18.11 -46.57 -29.51
N ASP A 237 16.98 -46.15 -30.10
CA ASP A 237 15.89 -47.04 -30.53
C ASP A 237 16.23 -47.83 -31.79
N ASP A 238 16.96 -47.22 -32.74
CA ASP A 238 17.34 -47.79 -34.05
C ASP A 238 18.46 -48.86 -33.93
N THR A 239 18.45 -49.62 -32.84
CA THR A 239 19.53 -50.53 -32.43
C THR A 239 19.45 -51.92 -33.05
N THR A 240 18.98 -52.02 -34.30
CA THR A 240 19.10 -53.26 -35.10
C THR A 240 20.55 -53.50 -35.58
N ASP A 241 21.43 -53.78 -34.62
CA ASP A 241 22.72 -54.49 -34.61
C ASP A 241 23.84 -54.19 -35.64
N ALA A 242 23.61 -53.46 -36.73
CA ALA A 242 24.53 -53.50 -37.88
C ALA A 242 25.86 -52.73 -37.74
N PHE A 243 25.95 -51.67 -36.91
CA PHE A 243 27.05 -50.69 -37.02
C PHE A 243 27.76 -50.24 -35.72
N GLY A 244 27.46 -50.84 -34.55
CA GLY A 244 28.21 -50.54 -33.31
C GLY A 244 28.09 -49.09 -32.80
N ILE A 245 27.04 -48.37 -33.20
CA ILE A 245 26.80 -46.95 -32.83
C ILE A 245 26.27 -46.81 -31.39
N ALA A 246 25.51 -47.80 -30.90
CA ALA A 246 24.90 -47.85 -29.57
C ALA A 246 25.84 -47.49 -28.39
N PRO A 247 27.07 -48.04 -28.26
CA PRO A 247 27.98 -47.67 -27.17
C PRO A 247 28.35 -46.18 -27.18
N TYR A 248 28.51 -45.56 -28.36
CA TYR A 248 28.82 -44.14 -28.46
C TYR A 248 27.64 -43.26 -28.02
N VAL A 249 26.40 -43.65 -28.34
CA VAL A 249 25.20 -42.95 -27.87
C VAL A 249 25.09 -43.07 -26.35
N ARG A 250 25.28 -44.26 -25.78
CA ARG A 250 25.25 -44.46 -24.33
C ARG A 250 26.32 -43.65 -23.59
N ILE A 251 27.55 -43.58 -24.12
CA ILE A 251 28.61 -42.72 -23.56
C ILE A 251 28.17 -41.25 -23.52
N ARG A 252 27.49 -40.74 -24.55
CA ARG A 252 26.96 -39.35 -24.53
C ARG A 252 25.86 -39.16 -23.49
N LEU A 253 24.99 -40.14 -23.28
CA LEU A 253 23.97 -40.08 -22.23
C LEU A 253 24.59 -40.12 -20.82
N ILE A 254 25.68 -40.86 -20.63
CA ILE A 254 26.47 -40.83 -19.38
C ILE A 254 27.14 -39.45 -19.20
N ILE A 255 27.72 -38.86 -20.24
CA ILE A 255 28.27 -37.49 -20.18
C ILE A 255 27.16 -36.47 -19.83
N LEU A 256 25.95 -36.65 -20.38
CA LEU A 256 24.78 -35.84 -20.09
C LEU A 256 24.34 -35.94 -18.61
N THR A 257 24.32 -37.15 -18.00
CA THR A 257 24.02 -37.27 -16.56
C THR A 257 25.05 -36.57 -15.68
N ILE A 258 26.34 -36.66 -16.04
CA ILE A 258 27.43 -35.98 -15.34
C ILE A 258 27.28 -34.46 -15.48
N PHE A 259 26.99 -33.94 -16.67
CA PHE A 259 26.77 -32.50 -16.89
C PHE A 259 25.53 -32.00 -16.14
N ALA A 260 24.44 -32.76 -16.13
CA ALA A 260 23.24 -32.46 -15.37
C ALA A 260 23.58 -32.25 -13.87
N ILE A 261 24.19 -33.25 -13.24
CA ILE A 261 24.47 -33.23 -11.80
C ILE A 261 25.57 -32.23 -11.44
N VAL A 262 26.72 -32.29 -12.11
CA VAL A 262 27.94 -31.56 -11.72
C VAL A 262 27.97 -30.13 -12.23
N LEU A 263 27.57 -29.88 -13.49
CA LEU A 263 27.69 -28.57 -14.12
C LEU A 263 26.43 -27.70 -14.00
N THR A 264 25.23 -28.30 -14.00
CA THR A 264 23.98 -27.51 -13.95
C THR A 264 23.34 -27.46 -12.57
N LEU A 265 23.23 -28.58 -11.87
CA LEU A 265 22.44 -28.68 -10.64
C LEU A 265 23.26 -28.30 -9.39
N THR A 266 24.48 -28.81 -9.24
CA THR A 266 25.33 -28.51 -8.06
C THR A 266 25.66 -27.02 -7.92
N PRO A 267 26.05 -26.28 -8.98
CA PRO A 267 26.33 -24.84 -8.87
C PRO A 267 25.07 -24.01 -8.62
N ALA A 268 23.94 -24.40 -9.23
CA ALA A 268 22.65 -23.76 -8.99
C ALA A 268 22.20 -23.92 -7.53
N LEU A 269 22.27 -25.14 -6.99
CA LEU A 269 21.97 -25.44 -5.60
C LEU A 269 22.89 -24.64 -4.66
N TRP A 270 24.19 -24.59 -4.92
CA TRP A 270 25.13 -23.80 -4.10
C TRP A 270 24.79 -22.31 -4.10
N LEU A 271 24.47 -21.71 -5.25
CA LEU A 271 24.06 -20.30 -5.33
C LEU A 271 22.77 -20.02 -4.57
N VAL A 272 21.74 -20.87 -4.74
CA VAL A 272 20.45 -20.76 -4.06
C VAL A 272 20.61 -20.90 -2.55
N MET A 273 21.37 -21.90 -2.07
CA MET A 273 21.60 -22.12 -0.64
C MET A 273 22.47 -21.03 -0.02
N ARG A 274 23.46 -20.50 -0.75
CA ARG A 274 24.27 -19.35 -0.30
C ARG A 274 23.43 -18.10 -0.11
N GLU A 275 22.51 -17.81 -1.03
CA GLU A 275 21.64 -16.65 -0.90
C GLU A 275 20.56 -16.86 0.17
N PHE A 276 19.99 -18.06 0.27
CA PHE A 276 19.09 -18.44 1.36
C PHE A 276 19.69 -18.16 2.73
N ASN A 277 20.95 -18.59 2.97
CA ASN A 277 21.65 -18.35 4.23
C ASN A 277 21.86 -16.86 4.51
N LYS A 278 22.16 -16.05 3.48
CA LYS A 278 22.29 -14.58 3.63
C LYS A 278 20.96 -13.92 3.97
N LEU A 279 19.86 -14.33 3.34
CA LEU A 279 18.53 -13.80 3.64
C LEU A 279 18.05 -14.19 5.04
N VAL A 280 18.35 -15.40 5.50
CA VAL A 280 18.03 -15.83 6.87
C VAL A 280 18.88 -15.04 7.89
N ALA A 281 20.18 -14.88 7.67
CA ALA A 281 21.04 -14.05 8.53
C ALA A 281 20.60 -12.58 8.54
N TYR A 282 20.14 -12.05 7.40
CA TYR A 282 19.53 -10.72 7.31
C TYR A 282 18.24 -10.62 8.13
N ARG A 283 17.34 -11.61 8.05
CA ARG A 283 16.11 -11.59 8.86
C ARG A 283 16.43 -11.70 10.36
N GLU A 284 17.43 -12.49 10.75
CA GLU A 284 17.92 -12.54 12.12
C GLU A 284 18.43 -11.17 12.59
N SER A 285 19.27 -10.46 11.79
CA SER A 285 19.76 -9.13 12.16
C SER A 285 18.67 -8.04 12.11
N TRP A 286 17.71 -8.13 11.19
CA TRP A 286 16.56 -7.23 11.12
C TRP A 286 15.64 -7.40 12.35
N VAL A 287 15.33 -8.63 12.76
CA VAL A 287 14.53 -8.90 13.97
C VAL A 287 15.28 -8.44 15.23
N ASN A 288 16.56 -8.76 15.35
CA ASN A 288 17.33 -8.52 16.57
C ASN A 288 17.81 -7.08 16.73
N VAL A 289 18.16 -6.39 15.64
CA VAL A 289 18.73 -5.03 15.68
C VAL A 289 17.69 -3.98 15.31
N ARG A 290 17.01 -4.09 14.17
CA ARG A 290 16.02 -3.07 13.75
C ARG A 290 14.79 -3.07 14.65
N CYS A 291 14.28 -4.25 14.99
CA CYS A 291 13.11 -4.40 15.86
C CYS A 291 13.47 -4.67 17.34
N GLN A 292 14.75 -4.76 17.70
CA GLN A 292 15.21 -5.04 19.08
C GLN A 292 14.60 -6.30 19.74
N GLY A 293 14.28 -7.31 18.93
CA GLY A 293 13.60 -8.54 19.36
C GLY A 293 12.10 -8.39 19.65
N ILE A 294 11.53 -7.20 19.42
CA ILE A 294 10.12 -6.89 19.68
C ILE A 294 9.26 -7.42 18.52
N GLU A 295 8.19 -8.12 18.91
CA GLU A 295 7.15 -8.68 18.07
C GLU A 295 5.85 -7.88 18.29
N MET A 296 4.93 -7.94 17.32
CA MET A 296 3.57 -7.41 17.43
C MET A 296 2.59 -8.56 17.20
N GLY A 297 1.53 -8.63 17.99
CA GLY A 297 0.55 -9.71 17.88
C GLY A 297 -0.84 -9.37 18.36
N TRP A 298 -1.82 -10.05 17.80
CA TRP A 298 -3.24 -9.93 18.13
C TRP A 298 -3.73 -11.14 18.93
N LEU A 299 -4.45 -10.90 20.03
CA LEU A 299 -5.16 -11.90 20.81
C LEU A 299 -6.67 -11.64 20.72
N SER A 300 -7.41 -12.52 20.02
CA SER A 300 -8.88 -12.44 19.91
C SER A 300 -9.56 -12.80 21.24
N ALA A 301 -10.65 -12.11 21.57
CA ALA A 301 -11.49 -12.41 22.72
C ALA A 301 -12.02 -13.86 22.70
N ARG A 302 -12.31 -14.43 21.52
CA ARG A 302 -12.72 -15.84 21.37
C ARG A 302 -11.65 -16.83 21.82
N GLN A 303 -10.38 -16.46 21.75
CA GLN A 303 -9.26 -17.30 22.14
C GLN A 303 -8.88 -17.14 23.63
N ALA A 304 -9.26 -16.01 24.24
CA ALA A 304 -9.03 -15.70 25.64
C ALA A 304 -10.33 -15.22 26.35
N PRO A 305 -11.42 -16.02 26.35
CA PRO A 305 -12.71 -15.58 26.87
C PRO A 305 -12.71 -15.28 28.37
N GLY A 306 -11.76 -15.82 29.15
CA GLY A 306 -11.60 -15.50 30.58
C GLY A 306 -11.14 -14.06 30.87
N LEU A 307 -10.71 -13.32 29.84
CA LEU A 307 -10.34 -11.90 29.93
C LEU A 307 -11.47 -10.96 29.43
N VAL A 308 -12.59 -11.50 28.93
CA VAL A 308 -13.73 -10.68 28.49
C VAL A 308 -14.38 -10.01 29.70
N GLY A 309 -14.79 -8.74 29.56
CA GLY A 309 -15.27 -7.93 30.68
C GLY A 309 -14.15 -7.37 31.57
N TRP A 310 -12.88 -7.49 31.17
CA TRP A 310 -11.77 -6.84 31.87
C TRP A 310 -11.32 -5.59 31.10
N GLY A 311 -11.55 -4.42 31.68
CA GLY A 311 -11.01 -3.16 31.18
C GLY A 311 -9.49 -3.17 31.05
N GLU A 312 -8.97 -2.32 30.16
CA GLU A 312 -7.56 -2.35 29.77
C GLU A 312 -6.61 -2.32 30.98
N LYS A 313 -6.85 -1.43 31.95
CA LYS A 313 -6.03 -1.33 33.17
C LYS A 313 -5.97 -2.65 33.94
N ARG A 314 -7.07 -3.42 34.00
CA ARG A 314 -7.14 -4.71 34.71
C ARG A 314 -6.33 -5.78 33.98
N VAL A 315 -6.39 -5.83 32.66
CA VAL A 315 -5.57 -6.75 31.84
C VAL A 315 -4.09 -6.39 31.96
N LYS A 316 -3.77 -5.10 31.87
CA LYS A 316 -2.42 -4.54 32.09
C LYS A 316 -1.84 -4.94 33.46
N GLU A 317 -2.60 -4.70 34.54
CA GLU A 317 -2.22 -5.14 35.89
C GLU A 317 -2.08 -6.66 36.01
N PHE A 318 -2.91 -7.46 35.35
CA PHE A 318 -2.80 -8.92 35.37
C PHE A 318 -1.53 -9.41 34.66
N VAL A 319 -1.21 -8.85 33.49
CA VAL A 319 0.02 -9.17 32.74
C VAL A 319 1.27 -8.87 33.56
N ALA A 320 1.30 -7.72 34.26
CA ALA A 320 2.37 -7.40 35.21
C ALA A 320 2.41 -8.37 36.41
N LYS A 321 1.27 -8.66 37.04
CA LYS A 321 1.17 -9.62 38.18
C LYS A 321 1.55 -11.05 37.80
N ALA A 322 1.32 -11.45 36.55
CA ALA A 322 1.72 -12.76 36.02
C ALA A 322 3.23 -12.86 35.76
N GLY A 323 3.99 -11.75 35.79
CA GLY A 323 5.41 -11.74 35.42
C GLY A 323 5.65 -11.84 33.91
N LEU A 324 4.70 -11.37 33.09
CA LEU A 324 4.82 -11.27 31.63
C LEU A 324 5.15 -9.85 31.14
N SER A 325 5.38 -8.90 32.05
CA SER A 325 5.88 -7.56 31.74
C SER A 325 6.73 -7.00 32.87
N SER A 326 7.82 -6.33 32.49
CA SER A 326 8.70 -5.54 33.35
C SER A 326 8.44 -4.03 33.31
N THR A 327 7.91 -3.53 32.19
CA THR A 327 7.82 -2.10 31.83
C THR A 327 6.42 -1.53 32.01
N LEU A 328 5.40 -2.39 32.07
CA LEU A 328 3.98 -2.03 32.11
C LEU A 328 3.50 -1.83 33.57
N GLU A 329 4.42 -1.45 34.46
CA GLU A 329 4.10 -0.99 35.81
C GLU A 329 3.27 0.28 35.70
N VAL A 330 1.97 0.18 36.01
CA VAL A 330 1.08 1.34 36.08
C VAL A 330 1.60 2.23 37.20
N ASP A 331 2.18 3.35 36.81
CA ASP A 331 2.66 4.41 37.68
C ASP A 331 1.43 5.05 38.34
N ASN A 332 0.92 4.37 39.37
CA ASN A 332 -0.21 4.81 40.19
C ASN A 332 0.30 6.00 41.00
N GLY A 333 0.23 7.17 40.37
CA GLY A 333 1.18 8.25 40.58
C GLY A 333 1.48 8.55 42.03
N GLU A 334 2.74 8.91 42.29
CA GLU A 334 3.24 9.40 43.57
C GLU A 334 2.52 10.70 43.95
N GLY A 335 1.26 10.56 44.40
CA GLY A 335 0.45 11.62 44.93
C GLY A 335 1.21 12.24 46.09
N ASN A 336 1.45 13.55 45.99
CA ASN A 336 2.29 14.38 46.84
C ASN A 336 1.75 14.49 48.28
N GLY A 337 1.66 13.35 48.95
CA GLY A 337 1.10 13.14 50.27
C GLY A 337 2.24 12.86 51.24
N ASN A 338 2.48 13.80 52.16
CA ASN A 338 3.59 13.81 53.12
C ASN A 338 3.39 12.77 54.27
N GLY A 339 2.96 11.55 53.90
CA GLY A 339 2.40 10.50 54.75
C GLY A 339 3.43 9.48 55.21
N ARG A 340 4.10 9.80 56.32
CA ARG A 340 5.19 9.05 56.97
C ARG A 340 4.79 7.63 57.47
N ARG A 341 4.46 6.69 56.58
CA ARG A 341 4.20 5.25 56.88
C ARG A 341 4.94 4.25 55.97
N ARG A 342 6.25 4.49 55.83
CA ARG A 342 7.25 3.53 55.40
C ARG A 342 7.25 2.31 56.36
N ASN A 343 6.91 1.10 55.89
CA ASN A 343 7.54 -0.20 56.26
C ASN A 343 6.73 -1.51 56.03
N LYS A 344 5.41 -1.54 55.78
CA LYS A 344 4.61 -2.79 55.90
C LYS A 344 4.10 -3.47 54.61
N ARG A 345 4.82 -3.38 53.48
CA ARG A 345 4.49 -4.17 52.27
C ARG A 345 5.69 -4.71 51.48
N ARG A 346 6.86 -4.81 52.10
CA ARG A 346 8.10 -5.36 51.50
C ARG A 346 8.12 -6.89 51.48
N ASN A 347 7.10 -7.51 50.86
CA ASN A 347 7.00 -8.98 50.70
C ASN A 347 6.45 -9.41 49.33
N THR A 348 6.13 -8.49 48.41
CA THR A 348 6.23 -8.81 46.98
C THR A 348 7.71 -8.96 46.69
N THR A 349 8.12 -10.18 46.33
CA THR A 349 9.50 -10.54 45.97
C THR A 349 10.07 -9.51 45.02
N GLY A 350 11.08 -8.77 45.46
CA GLY A 350 11.81 -7.84 44.61
C GLY A 350 12.62 -8.66 43.62
N TRP A 351 12.09 -8.82 42.40
CA TRP A 351 12.86 -9.26 41.25
C TRP A 351 14.07 -8.32 41.16
N ASN A 352 15.28 -8.87 41.10
CA ASN A 352 16.45 -8.02 40.91
C ASN A 352 16.29 -7.28 39.57
N GLU A 353 16.77 -6.04 39.47
CA GLU A 353 16.71 -5.31 38.18
C GLU A 353 17.44 -6.07 37.06
N ALA A 354 18.46 -6.86 37.42
CA ALA A 354 19.14 -7.82 36.54
C ALA A 354 18.24 -8.96 36.03
N GLU A 355 17.24 -9.41 36.80
CA GLU A 355 16.26 -10.42 36.39
C GLU A 355 15.15 -9.80 35.53
N LYS A 356 14.68 -8.58 35.89
CA LYS A 356 13.72 -7.82 35.05
C LYS A 356 14.24 -7.61 33.63
N GLY A 357 15.55 -7.36 33.46
CA GLY A 357 16.18 -7.17 32.15
C GLY A 357 16.27 -8.43 31.26
N HIS A 358 15.98 -9.63 31.79
CA HIS A 358 16.19 -10.91 31.10
C HIS A 358 14.90 -11.75 30.94
N LEU A 359 13.73 -11.12 30.92
CA LEU A 359 12.47 -11.80 30.58
C LEU A 359 12.46 -12.24 29.10
N ASP A 360 12.35 -13.54 28.83
CA ASP A 360 12.22 -14.09 27.46
C ASP A 360 10.91 -13.67 26.78
N VAL A 361 9.88 -13.39 27.58
CA VAL A 361 8.59 -12.83 27.16
C VAL A 361 8.32 -11.59 28.01
N ASP A 362 8.26 -10.42 27.37
CA ASP A 362 8.08 -9.11 28.00
C ASP A 362 7.12 -8.28 27.15
N ILE A 363 5.88 -8.15 27.61
CA ILE A 363 4.83 -7.34 26.98
C ILE A 363 5.06 -5.89 27.38
N GLN A 364 5.45 -5.04 26.42
CA GLN A 364 5.80 -3.64 26.67
C GLN A 364 4.60 -2.72 26.55
N SER A 365 3.69 -3.02 25.62
CA SER A 365 2.41 -2.33 25.52
C SER A 365 1.28 -3.28 25.12
N LEU A 366 0.09 -2.91 25.54
CA LEU A 366 -1.16 -3.62 25.33
C LEU A 366 -2.23 -2.56 25.06
N PHE A 367 -2.99 -2.75 23.99
CA PHE A 367 -4.09 -1.90 23.55
C PHE A 367 -5.32 -2.78 23.38
N SER A 368 -6.44 -2.38 23.96
CA SER A 368 -7.70 -3.10 23.88
C SER A 368 -8.51 -2.56 22.70
N ILE A 369 -9.02 -3.45 21.85
CA ILE A 369 -9.79 -3.07 20.67
C ILE A 369 -11.27 -3.30 20.97
N GLY A 370 -12.00 -2.21 21.17
CA GLY A 370 -13.47 -2.18 21.28
C GLY A 370 -14.16 -2.33 19.92
N ASP A 371 -15.48 -2.42 19.95
CA ASP A 371 -16.32 -2.42 18.74
C ASP A 371 -16.37 -1.02 18.13
N THR A 372 -15.70 -0.79 16.99
CA THR A 372 -15.71 0.50 16.28
C THR A 372 -16.65 0.52 15.07
N THR A 373 -17.54 -0.46 14.91
CA THR A 373 -18.38 -0.59 13.69
C THR A 373 -19.32 0.60 13.48
N GLN A 374 -19.98 1.10 14.53
CA GLN A 374 -20.80 2.31 14.43
C GLN A 374 -19.96 3.54 14.10
N LEU A 375 -18.77 3.66 14.70
CA LEU A 375 -17.88 4.80 14.50
C LEU A 375 -17.31 4.84 13.07
N ALA A 376 -17.03 3.69 12.46
CA ALA A 376 -16.66 3.58 11.05
C ALA A 376 -17.76 4.14 10.12
N LEU A 377 -19.02 3.75 10.34
CA LEU A 377 -20.15 4.26 9.55
C LEU A 377 -20.33 5.78 9.67
N LEU A 378 -20.18 6.34 10.88
CA LEU A 378 -20.25 7.79 11.10
C LEU A 378 -19.09 8.54 10.42
N ILE A 379 -17.90 7.92 10.36
CA ILE A 379 -16.73 8.49 9.67
C ILE A 379 -16.90 8.43 8.16
N ASP A 380 -17.45 7.34 7.61
CA ASP A 380 -17.80 7.26 6.18
C ASP A 380 -18.82 8.35 5.82
N GLU A 381 -19.86 8.59 6.65
CA GLU A 381 -20.82 9.68 6.44
C GLU A 381 -20.16 11.06 6.56
N ARG A 382 -19.30 11.27 7.57
CA ARG A 382 -18.52 12.52 7.73
C ARG A 382 -17.66 12.79 6.51
N ASP A 383 -17.02 11.77 5.96
CA ASP A 383 -16.16 11.87 4.78
C ASP A 383 -16.98 12.19 3.52
N GLU A 384 -18.17 11.62 3.33
CA GLU A 384 -19.11 12.02 2.27
C GLU A 384 -19.57 13.48 2.44
N ILE A 385 -19.94 13.88 3.66
CA ILE A 385 -20.32 15.27 4.00
C ILE A 385 -19.16 16.23 3.68
N LEU A 386 -17.93 15.86 4.04
CA LEU A 386 -16.73 16.66 3.81
C LEU A 386 -16.37 16.73 2.32
N GLU A 387 -16.50 15.64 1.57
CA GLU A 387 -16.28 15.64 0.12
C GLU A 387 -17.28 16.57 -0.58
N ASN A 388 -18.57 16.48 -0.21
CA ASN A 388 -19.61 17.38 -0.73
C ASN A 388 -19.36 18.85 -0.34
N LEU A 389 -18.88 19.11 0.87
CA LEU A 389 -18.43 20.44 1.30
C LEU A 389 -17.27 20.94 0.43
N GLU A 390 -16.18 20.18 0.31
CA GLU A 390 -15.01 20.56 -0.50
C GLU A 390 -15.39 20.78 -1.98
N ILE A 391 -16.33 20.00 -2.54
CA ILE A 391 -16.88 20.21 -3.88
C ILE A 391 -17.63 21.56 -3.96
N ALA A 392 -18.44 21.91 -2.96
CA ALA A 392 -19.19 23.17 -2.93
C ALA A 392 -18.27 24.39 -2.78
N GLU A 393 -17.27 24.32 -1.88
CA GLU A 393 -16.23 25.35 -1.70
C GLU A 393 -15.36 25.49 -2.97
N ALA A 394 -14.98 24.39 -3.61
CA ALA A 394 -14.21 24.41 -4.86
C ALA A 394 -15.01 25.06 -5.99
N LYS A 395 -16.31 24.75 -6.15
CA LYS A 395 -17.22 25.40 -7.10
C LYS A 395 -17.35 26.91 -6.80
N TYR A 396 -17.49 27.27 -5.54
CA TYR A 396 -17.53 28.67 -5.09
C TYR A 396 -16.25 29.42 -5.50
N ILE A 397 -15.06 28.91 -5.17
CA ILE A 397 -13.77 29.51 -5.54
C ILE A 397 -13.59 29.59 -7.07
N GLN A 398 -13.99 28.54 -7.81
CA GLN A 398 -13.94 28.52 -9.28
C GLN A 398 -14.86 29.55 -9.93
N SER A 399 -16.02 29.84 -9.34
CA SER A 399 -16.97 30.82 -9.88
C SER A 399 -16.37 32.23 -10.05
N PHE A 400 -15.40 32.60 -9.20
CA PHE A 400 -14.69 33.87 -9.31
C PHE A 400 -13.63 33.88 -10.41
N ARG A 401 -12.97 32.73 -10.70
CA ARG A 401 -11.98 32.65 -11.80
C ARG A 401 -12.61 32.99 -13.15
N LEU A 402 -13.86 32.55 -13.37
CA LEU A 402 -14.64 32.87 -14.57
C LEU A 402 -15.03 34.37 -14.66
N SER A 403 -14.95 35.12 -13.56
CA SER A 403 -15.31 36.54 -13.52
C SER A 403 -14.13 37.49 -13.82
N THR A 404 -12.89 37.02 -13.62
CA THR A 404 -11.68 37.69 -14.06
C THR A 404 -11.35 37.24 -15.48
N PRO A 405 -11.47 38.09 -16.51
CA PRO A 405 -11.05 37.69 -17.85
C PRO A 405 -9.55 37.40 -17.84
N ASP A 406 -9.15 36.27 -18.43
CA ASP A 406 -7.74 35.97 -18.65
C ASP A 406 -7.09 37.16 -19.36
N PRO A 407 -5.88 37.60 -18.94
CA PRO A 407 -5.20 38.72 -19.58
C PRO A 407 -4.99 38.36 -21.05
N SER A 408 -5.67 39.09 -21.95
CA SER A 408 -5.83 38.64 -23.32
C SER A 408 -4.48 38.52 -24.02
N ILE A 409 -4.34 37.49 -24.86
CA ILE A 409 -3.15 37.22 -25.67
C ILE A 409 -2.65 38.42 -26.50
N ALA A 410 -3.49 39.46 -26.70
CA ALA A 410 -3.11 40.70 -27.37
C ALA A 410 -2.06 41.55 -26.62
N ASP A 411 -1.92 41.43 -25.29
CA ASP A 411 -0.89 42.14 -24.50
C ASP A 411 0.45 41.36 -24.46
N PHE A 412 0.57 40.25 -25.19
CA PHE A 412 1.76 39.42 -25.22
C PHE A 412 2.77 39.95 -26.25
N GLU A 413 3.56 40.96 -25.90
CA GLU A 413 4.77 41.32 -26.67
C GLU A 413 5.80 40.16 -26.58
N PRO A 414 6.10 39.44 -27.68
CA PRO A 414 7.13 38.41 -27.64
C PRO A 414 8.50 39.09 -27.55
N HIS A 415 9.18 38.94 -26.42
CA HIS A 415 10.61 39.25 -26.35
C HIS A 415 11.36 38.35 -27.32
N LEU A 416 11.85 38.93 -28.42
CA LEU A 416 12.79 38.31 -29.34
C LEU A 416 13.98 37.77 -28.55
N SER A 417 14.07 36.44 -28.46
CA SER A 417 15.21 35.74 -27.88
C SER A 417 16.44 35.99 -28.74
N THR A 418 17.39 36.78 -28.21
CA THR A 418 18.72 36.94 -28.81
C THR A 418 19.38 35.57 -28.96
N ILE A 419 19.58 35.17 -30.21
CA ILE A 419 20.31 33.96 -30.59
C ILE A 419 21.73 34.07 -30.04
N ALA A 420 22.11 33.13 -29.18
CA ALA A 420 23.46 32.97 -28.68
C ALA A 420 24.17 31.86 -29.48
N GLU A 421 24.68 32.23 -30.65
CA GLU A 421 25.71 31.45 -31.36
C GLU A 421 27.04 32.23 -31.27
N GLU A 422 27.96 31.71 -30.46
CA GLU A 422 29.40 31.80 -30.76
C GLU A 422 29.73 30.75 -31.85
N PRO A 423 30.79 30.92 -32.68
CA PRO A 423 32.02 31.64 -32.35
C PRO A 423 32.67 32.52 -33.45
N GLY A 424 33.48 33.48 -33.01
CA GLY A 424 34.76 33.82 -33.65
C GLY A 424 34.75 34.55 -35.01
N ALA A 425 34.58 35.87 -35.00
CA ALA A 425 35.18 36.76 -36.00
C ALA A 425 35.45 38.17 -35.43
N SER A 426 36.30 38.94 -36.10
CA SER A 426 36.97 40.13 -35.56
C SER A 426 36.30 41.48 -35.91
N THR A 427 36.85 42.54 -35.29
CA THR A 427 36.79 43.98 -35.64
C THR A 427 35.74 44.92 -34.99
N ARG A 428 36.30 46.02 -34.44
CA ARG A 428 35.73 47.33 -34.07
C ARG A 428 35.16 48.08 -35.32
N PRO A 429 34.44 49.24 -35.21
CA PRO A 429 34.40 50.19 -34.08
C PRO A 429 33.06 50.84 -33.67
N VAL A 430 33.11 51.36 -32.44
CA VAL A 430 32.49 52.59 -31.89
C VAL A 430 31.79 53.55 -32.88
N ILE A 431 30.52 53.86 -32.58
CA ILE A 431 29.92 55.22 -32.67
C ILE A 431 29.13 55.42 -31.35
N GLY A 432 29.04 56.63 -30.80
CA GLY A 432 28.34 56.78 -29.51
C GLY A 432 27.98 58.19 -29.06
N ARG A 433 27.56 58.27 -27.78
CA ARG A 433 27.20 59.49 -27.00
C ARG A 433 25.88 60.16 -27.45
N PRO A 434 25.24 61.01 -26.60
CA PRO A 434 25.77 61.61 -25.37
C PRO A 434 25.00 61.37 -24.05
N ARG A 435 25.72 61.58 -22.95
CA ARG A 435 25.18 61.80 -21.60
C ARG A 435 24.55 63.20 -21.52
N PRO A 436 23.45 63.38 -20.79
CA PRO A 436 23.25 64.55 -19.94
C PRO A 436 23.91 64.33 -18.57
N LEU A 437 24.64 65.33 -18.08
CA LEU A 437 25.24 65.37 -16.74
C LEU A 437 24.51 66.39 -15.86
N VAL A 438 24.28 66.01 -14.61
CA VAL A 438 24.26 66.87 -13.40
C VAL A 438 23.30 68.07 -13.35
N GLY A 439 22.39 68.04 -12.36
CA GLY A 439 21.70 69.21 -11.80
C GLY A 439 21.49 69.01 -10.30
N GLN A 440 21.83 70.02 -9.48
CA GLN A 440 22.04 69.87 -8.03
C GLN A 440 20.79 70.11 -7.15
N ASN A 441 20.82 69.56 -5.94
CA ASN A 441 20.35 70.13 -4.66
C ASN A 441 19.00 70.90 -4.60
N HIS A 442 17.99 70.34 -3.90
CA HIS A 442 17.69 70.69 -2.49
C HIS A 442 16.28 70.29 -2.01
N ARG A 443 16.23 69.98 -0.70
CA ARG A 443 15.13 70.20 0.28
C ARG A 443 13.75 69.52 0.10
N LYS A 444 13.40 68.78 1.17
CA LYS A 444 12.07 68.44 1.70
C LYS A 444 10.86 69.16 1.07
N ARG A 445 9.87 68.38 0.62
CA ARG A 445 8.44 68.66 0.93
C ARG A 445 7.58 67.39 0.87
N ARG A 446 6.87 67.10 1.97
CA ARG A 446 5.71 66.20 1.96
C ARG A 446 4.63 66.84 1.06
N ARG A 447 4.14 66.11 0.06
CA ARG A 447 2.79 66.28 -0.49
C ARG A 447 2.23 64.90 -0.78
N GLY A 448 1.03 64.62 -0.27
CA GLY A 448 0.31 63.40 -0.59
C GLY A 448 0.04 63.34 -2.09
N ARG A 449 0.19 62.16 -2.67
CA ARG A 449 -0.11 61.89 -4.08
C ARG A 449 -0.90 60.59 -4.11
N ASN A 450 -2.16 60.67 -4.55
CA ASN A 450 -3.03 59.50 -4.68
C ASN A 450 -2.37 58.44 -5.58
N PRO A 451 -2.22 57.19 -5.12
CA PRO A 451 -1.92 56.07 -6.00
C PRO A 451 -3.23 55.57 -6.64
N ALA A 452 -3.87 56.42 -7.44
CA ALA A 452 -4.86 56.00 -8.43
C ALA A 452 -4.13 55.84 -9.77
N ILE A 453 -3.20 54.89 -9.81
CA ILE A 453 -2.51 54.45 -11.03
C ILE A 453 -3.05 53.05 -11.34
N GLY A 454 -3.54 52.88 -12.57
CA GLY A 454 -4.38 51.76 -12.97
C GLY A 454 -3.69 50.39 -12.80
N SER A 455 -4.07 49.68 -11.75
CA SER A 455 -3.89 48.24 -11.63
C SER A 455 -5.25 47.57 -11.81
N SER A 456 -5.56 47.20 -13.06
CA SER A 456 -6.71 46.35 -13.41
C SER A 456 -6.56 44.89 -12.94
N SER A 457 -5.57 44.61 -12.09
CA SER A 457 -5.22 43.31 -11.52
C SER A 457 -5.55 43.17 -10.03
N LEU A 458 -6.24 44.14 -9.43
CA LEU A 458 -6.94 43.90 -8.16
C LEU A 458 -8.25 43.17 -8.46
N PRO A 459 -8.51 41.98 -7.86
CA PRO A 459 -9.81 41.34 -7.99
C PRO A 459 -10.89 42.29 -7.44
N PRO A 460 -12.09 42.36 -8.07
CA PRO A 460 -13.12 43.31 -7.68
C PRO A 460 -13.66 42.97 -6.28
N THR A 461 -13.20 43.72 -5.27
CA THR A 461 -13.60 43.58 -3.85
C THR A 461 -15.09 43.80 -3.59
N SER A 462 -15.85 44.25 -4.60
CA SER A 462 -17.31 44.37 -4.59
C SER A 462 -18.07 43.04 -4.62
N TYR A 463 -17.39 41.90 -4.85
CA TYR A 463 -18.01 40.57 -4.91
C TYR A 463 -17.76 39.67 -3.70
N VAL A 464 -16.94 40.10 -2.74
CA VAL A 464 -16.88 39.45 -1.41
C VAL A 464 -18.09 39.95 -0.62
N MET A 465 -18.98 39.04 -0.21
CA MET A 465 -20.19 39.43 0.52
C MET A 465 -19.85 40.00 1.91
N PRO A 466 -20.66 40.93 2.46
CA PRO A 466 -20.43 41.45 3.79
C PRO A 466 -20.38 40.33 4.82
N SER A 467 -19.44 40.42 5.78
CA SER A 467 -19.21 39.43 6.85
C SER A 467 -20.45 39.08 7.68
N GLN A 468 -21.51 39.87 7.58
CA GLN A 468 -22.83 39.61 8.17
C GLN A 468 -23.48 38.32 7.65
N TYR A 469 -23.22 37.89 6.40
CA TYR A 469 -23.76 36.64 5.85
C TYR A 469 -23.03 35.38 6.32
N TYR A 470 -21.79 35.51 6.78
CA TYR A 470 -21.00 34.42 7.34
C TYR A 470 -21.38 34.10 8.80
N LYS A 471 -22.15 34.99 9.45
CA LYS A 471 -22.52 34.86 10.86
C LYS A 471 -23.73 33.94 11.03
N LEU A 472 -23.46 32.63 11.15
CA LEU A 472 -24.45 31.65 11.60
C LEU A 472 -25.13 32.14 12.90
N ARG A 473 -26.45 32.33 12.84
CA ARG A 473 -27.25 32.73 14.01
C ARG A 473 -27.41 31.53 14.95
N GLY A 474 -26.69 31.56 16.07
CA GLY A 474 -27.13 30.84 17.28
C GLY A 474 -26.50 29.48 17.58
N VAL A 475 -25.19 29.29 17.36
CA VAL A 475 -24.45 28.13 17.95
C VAL A 475 -23.32 28.64 18.84
N SER A 476 -23.70 29.19 20.00
CA SER A 476 -22.79 29.71 21.02
C SER A 476 -22.76 28.75 22.21
N GLY A 477 -21.87 27.76 22.19
CA GLY A 477 -21.72 26.82 23.32
C GLY A 477 -21.03 25.48 23.04
N ILE A 478 -20.74 25.13 21.78
CA ILE A 478 -20.43 23.75 21.36
C ILE A 478 -19.09 23.66 20.61
N SER A 479 -18.05 24.36 21.09
CA SER A 479 -16.71 24.35 20.47
C SER A 479 -15.68 24.84 21.49
N GLY A 480 -15.18 23.93 22.33
CA GLY A 480 -14.33 24.28 23.47
C GLY A 480 -13.49 23.12 24.01
N GLY A 481 -13.03 22.21 23.15
CA GLY A 481 -12.00 21.24 23.53
C GLY A 481 -10.66 21.95 23.73
N HIS A 482 -10.07 21.86 24.92
CA HIS A 482 -8.98 22.76 25.33
C HIS A 482 -7.63 22.48 24.64
N PHE A 483 -7.49 21.36 23.92
CA PHE A 483 -6.25 20.92 23.26
C PHE A 483 -5.77 21.81 22.10
N ALA A 484 -6.63 22.67 21.54
CA ALA A 484 -6.27 23.54 20.41
C ALA A 484 -5.81 24.96 20.82
N ASP A 485 -5.80 25.32 22.11
CA ASP A 485 -5.56 26.71 22.56
C ASP A 485 -4.11 27.01 23.00
N VAL A 486 -3.14 26.23 22.49
CA VAL A 486 -1.70 26.43 22.71
C VAL A 486 -1.16 27.67 21.96
N ASP A 487 -1.88 28.15 20.94
CA ASP A 487 -1.46 29.24 20.05
C ASP A 487 -1.48 30.66 20.68
N LYS A 488 -1.85 30.81 21.96
CA LYS A 488 -1.88 32.13 22.63
C LYS A 488 -0.56 32.56 23.29
N ASP A 489 0.37 31.65 23.57
CA ASP A 489 1.53 31.95 24.43
C ASP A 489 2.70 32.69 23.74
N VAL A 490 2.59 32.98 22.43
CA VAL A 490 3.68 33.63 21.66
C VAL A 490 3.56 35.17 21.59
N MET A 491 2.47 35.78 22.10
CA MET A 491 2.36 37.25 22.15
C MET A 491 1.92 37.87 23.49
N SER A 492 2.92 38.47 24.15
CA SER A 492 2.87 39.46 25.23
C SER A 492 2.50 38.96 26.64
N SER A 493 3.44 39.20 27.56
CA SER A 493 3.33 38.87 28.97
C SER A 493 2.35 39.80 29.71
N VAL A 494 1.10 39.37 29.89
CA VAL A 494 0.18 40.00 30.85
C VAL A 494 -0.51 38.93 31.70
N ARG A 495 0.01 38.78 32.93
CA ARG A 495 -0.63 38.27 34.16
C ARG A 495 -1.92 37.44 33.96
N GLY A 496 -1.79 36.11 33.98
CA GLY A 496 -2.93 35.18 33.92
C GLY A 496 -3.98 35.46 35.00
N SER A 497 -5.25 35.45 34.61
CA SER A 497 -6.41 35.61 35.51
C SER A 497 -6.67 34.32 36.29
N SER A 498 -7.07 34.45 37.55
CA SER A 498 -7.35 33.29 38.39
C SER A 498 -8.73 32.72 38.14
N LEU A 499 -8.91 31.42 38.36
CA LEU A 499 -10.17 30.70 38.13
C LEU A 499 -11.36 31.27 38.96
N ALA A 500 -11.09 32.06 40.01
CA ALA A 500 -12.11 32.77 40.78
C ALA A 500 -12.78 33.93 40.01
N ASP A 501 -12.11 34.52 39.01
CA ASP A 501 -12.66 35.64 38.23
C ASP A 501 -13.66 35.17 37.15
N SER A 502 -13.49 33.96 36.58
CA SER A 502 -14.38 33.48 35.51
C SER A 502 -15.77 33.12 36.01
N PHE A 503 -15.90 32.65 37.26
CA PHE A 503 -17.20 32.39 37.89
C PHE A 503 -17.98 33.66 38.23
N ASN A 504 -17.29 34.79 38.50
CA ASN A 504 -17.94 36.06 38.82
C ASN A 504 -18.34 36.89 37.58
N GLN A 505 -17.88 36.55 36.38
CA GLN A 505 -18.19 37.31 35.16
C GLN A 505 -19.44 36.84 34.38
N ARG A 506 -20.12 35.76 34.83
CA ARG A 506 -21.19 35.12 34.04
C ARG A 506 -22.63 35.58 34.32
N VAL A 507 -22.86 36.82 34.76
CA VAL A 507 -24.23 37.43 34.84
C VAL A 507 -24.27 38.92 34.44
N VAL A 508 -23.79 39.29 33.24
CA VAL A 508 -24.26 40.50 32.55
C VAL A 508 -24.35 40.26 31.03
N GLY A 509 -25.45 39.66 30.57
CA GLY A 509 -25.82 39.62 29.15
C GLY A 509 -26.89 40.67 28.87
N SER A 510 -26.52 41.80 28.26
CA SER A 510 -27.44 42.91 27.99
C SER A 510 -28.50 42.56 26.94
N ARG A 511 -29.68 42.14 27.38
CA ARG A 511 -30.93 42.39 26.65
C ARG A 511 -31.59 43.61 27.24
N PHE A 512 -31.78 44.64 26.41
CA PHE A 512 -32.70 45.74 26.74
C PHE A 512 -34.11 45.16 26.85
N GLN A 513 -34.60 45.02 28.08
CA GLN A 513 -36.04 44.92 28.33
C GLN A 513 -36.59 46.34 28.33
N GLU A 514 -37.24 46.72 27.23
CA GLU A 514 -37.93 48.00 27.14
C GLU A 514 -39.09 48.02 28.15
N VAL A 515 -38.98 48.88 29.16
CA VAL A 515 -40.05 49.08 30.14
C VAL A 515 -41.18 49.83 29.46
N ASN A 516 -42.36 49.21 29.40
CA ASN A 516 -43.55 49.78 28.77
C ASN A 516 -43.91 51.13 29.43
N SER A 517 -44.04 52.19 28.63
CA SER A 517 -44.15 53.59 29.08
C SER A 517 -45.48 53.92 29.78
N SER A 518 -46.41 52.97 29.87
CA SER A 518 -47.68 53.09 30.57
C SER A 518 -47.69 52.59 32.03
N SER A 519 -46.54 52.19 32.60
CA SER A 519 -46.47 51.73 33.99
C SER A 519 -46.50 52.90 35.00
N PRO A 520 -47.43 52.92 35.98
CA PRO A 520 -47.54 54.01 36.96
C PRO A 520 -46.39 54.07 38.00
N THR A 521 -45.45 53.11 37.97
CA THR A 521 -44.26 53.09 38.85
C THR A 521 -43.02 53.77 38.24
N ILE A 522 -43.09 54.27 37.00
CA ILE A 522 -42.00 55.00 36.34
C ILE A 522 -41.80 56.37 37.02
N GLY A 523 -40.82 56.41 37.93
CA GLY A 523 -40.49 57.60 38.75
C GLY A 523 -39.97 57.30 40.16
N GLN A 524 -40.16 56.09 40.69
CA GLN A 524 -39.75 55.73 42.07
C GLN A 524 -38.55 54.77 42.16
N ILE A 525 -37.97 54.35 41.03
CA ILE A 525 -36.82 53.44 41.00
C ILE A 525 -35.54 54.26 40.85
N PRO A 526 -34.66 54.35 41.88
CA PRO A 526 -33.41 55.08 41.77
C PRO A 526 -32.46 54.38 40.80
N MET A 527 -31.82 55.18 39.94
CA MET A 527 -30.97 54.72 38.83
C MET A 527 -29.77 53.94 39.39
N GLY A 528 -29.71 52.63 39.12
CA GLY A 528 -28.69 51.71 39.64
C GLY A 528 -29.18 50.71 40.69
N SER A 529 -30.46 50.75 41.10
CA SER A 529 -31.03 49.71 41.98
C SER A 529 -31.30 48.39 41.24
N GLN A 530 -31.11 47.26 41.92
CA GLN A 530 -31.47 45.93 41.41
C GLN A 530 -32.98 45.74 41.51
N VAL A 531 -33.60 45.26 40.43
CA VAL A 531 -35.05 45.10 40.31
C VAL A 531 -35.36 43.61 40.16
N ALA A 532 -36.27 43.09 40.98
CA ALA A 532 -36.73 41.73 40.94
C ALA A 532 -38.21 41.67 40.52
N VAL A 533 -38.60 40.59 39.84
CA VAL A 533 -40.01 40.32 39.54
C VAL A 533 -40.64 39.72 40.79
N ASN A 534 -41.60 40.44 41.40
CA ASN A 534 -42.40 39.91 42.50
C ASN A 534 -43.39 38.85 41.97
N LYS A 535 -43.98 38.04 42.85
CA LYS A 535 -44.82 36.88 42.48
C LYS A 535 -46.02 37.24 41.60
N ASP A 536 -46.47 38.49 41.66
CA ASP A 536 -47.57 39.04 40.86
C ASP A 536 -47.13 39.55 39.47
N GLY A 537 -45.89 39.29 39.05
CA GLY A 537 -45.36 39.65 37.73
C GLY A 537 -44.88 41.10 37.57
N HIS A 538 -45.01 41.92 38.61
CA HIS A 538 -44.54 43.31 38.62
C HIS A 538 -43.08 43.42 39.07
N LEU A 539 -42.37 44.41 38.50
CA LEU A 539 -40.96 44.71 38.78
C LEU A 539 -40.82 45.67 39.97
N GLU A 540 -40.21 45.22 41.06
CA GLU A 540 -39.96 46.02 42.27
C GLU A 540 -38.46 46.07 42.64
N ALA A 541 -38.03 47.18 43.23
CA ALA A 541 -36.63 47.38 43.65
C ALA A 541 -36.32 46.61 44.95
N VAL A 542 -35.23 45.83 44.95
CA VAL A 542 -34.84 44.99 46.08
C VAL A 542 -34.32 45.86 47.23
N ARG A 543 -35.02 45.87 48.37
CA ARG A 543 -34.58 46.54 49.61
C ARG A 543 -33.66 45.63 50.42
N THR A 544 -32.39 46.03 50.57
CA THR A 544 -31.45 45.41 51.52
C THR A 544 -31.71 45.91 52.94
N PRO A 545 -31.84 45.04 53.96
CA PRO A 545 -31.99 45.47 55.35
C PRO A 545 -30.68 46.03 55.91
N GLU A 546 -30.79 47.11 56.69
CA GLU A 546 -29.65 47.82 57.29
C GLU A 546 -29.11 47.11 58.54
N THR A 547 -27.81 47.31 58.80
CA THR A 547 -27.05 46.73 59.91
C THR A 547 -27.32 47.39 61.25
N ALA A 548 -27.36 46.60 62.33
CA ALA A 548 -27.29 47.08 63.71
C ALA A 548 -26.03 46.53 64.43
N THR A 549 -25.45 47.37 65.28
CA THR A 549 -24.16 47.20 66.00
C THR A 549 -24.33 46.64 67.41
N LEU A 550 -23.38 45.85 67.95
CA LEU A 550 -22.58 46.17 69.15
C LEU A 550 -21.52 45.08 69.52
N ASP A 551 -20.62 45.43 70.44
CA ASP A 551 -19.50 44.63 70.99
C ASP A 551 -19.88 43.38 71.81
N GLN A 552 -19.03 42.33 71.80
CA GLN A 552 -18.15 41.98 72.95
C GLN A 552 -17.33 40.68 72.76
N GLN A 553 -16.00 40.88 72.66
CA GLN A 553 -14.91 40.20 73.38
C GLN A 553 -15.00 38.73 73.90
N TRP A 554 -13.94 37.96 73.58
CA TRP A 554 -13.43 36.69 74.17
C TRP A 554 -14.05 35.31 73.78
N GLY A 555 -13.44 34.68 72.76
CA GLY A 555 -12.50 33.55 72.96
C GLY A 555 -13.03 32.11 73.23
N GLY A 556 -12.57 31.14 72.42
CA GLY A 556 -12.48 29.72 72.79
C GLY A 556 -13.09 28.72 71.79
N ASP A 557 -12.31 27.71 71.40
CA ASP A 557 -12.74 26.63 70.50
C ASP A 557 -13.89 25.78 71.07
N ARG A 558 -14.88 25.44 70.23
CA ARG A 558 -15.41 24.07 70.06
C ARG A 558 -16.52 23.97 69.00
N HIS A 559 -16.37 23.02 68.08
CA HIS A 559 -17.49 22.50 67.28
C HIS A 559 -18.29 21.47 68.08
N SER A 560 -19.61 21.64 68.21
CA SER A 560 -20.54 20.52 68.42
C SER A 560 -22.00 20.91 68.17
N SER A 561 -22.76 19.95 67.62
CA SER A 561 -24.22 19.77 67.74
C SER A 561 -25.15 20.95 67.43
N TRP A 562 -25.82 20.84 66.27
CA TRP A 562 -27.27 21.05 66.25
C TRP A 562 -27.94 19.69 66.13
N ASP A 563 -28.67 19.33 67.17
CA ASP A 563 -29.47 18.12 67.29
C ASP A 563 -30.94 18.57 67.32
N THR A 564 -31.78 17.99 66.47
CA THR A 564 -33.22 18.25 66.44
C THR A 564 -33.99 16.94 66.44
N THR A 565 -34.00 16.32 67.62
CA THR A 565 -34.98 15.30 67.97
C THR A 565 -36.28 15.96 68.46
N GLY A 566 -37.41 15.29 68.20
CA GLY A 566 -38.68 15.60 68.88
C GLY A 566 -39.84 15.95 67.97
N PHE A 567 -40.57 14.92 67.52
CA PHE A 567 -41.99 14.82 67.89
C PHE A 567 -42.36 13.34 68.07
N ASN A 568 -42.76 13.00 69.30
CA ASN A 568 -43.50 11.77 69.54
C ASN A 568 -44.93 11.95 69.02
N ASP A 569 -45.52 10.90 68.49
CA ASP A 569 -46.85 10.54 68.99
C ASP A 569 -47.00 9.02 69.06
N ALA A 570 -47.77 8.55 70.05
CA ALA A 570 -47.72 7.17 70.49
C ALA A 570 -49.05 6.44 70.25
N THR A 571 -48.99 5.23 69.68
CA THR A 571 -49.67 4.04 70.25
C THR A 571 -49.27 2.76 69.50
N SER A 572 -49.13 1.67 70.26
CA SER A 572 -48.77 0.31 69.85
C SER A 572 -50.00 -0.63 70.02
N PRO A 573 -49.93 -1.98 69.91
CA PRO A 573 -48.84 -2.89 69.45
C PRO A 573 -49.33 -4.05 68.51
N TYR A 574 -48.39 -4.99 68.25
CA TYR A 574 -48.54 -6.44 67.90
C TYR A 574 -48.27 -6.96 66.47
N ALA A 575 -47.20 -7.79 66.39
CA ALA A 575 -47.05 -9.09 65.68
C ALA A 575 -47.19 -9.19 64.13
N GLN A 576 -46.53 -10.11 63.41
CA GLN A 576 -45.46 -11.11 63.68
C GLN A 576 -44.86 -11.62 62.33
N LEU A 577 -43.65 -12.20 62.35
CA LEU A 577 -43.02 -13.20 61.42
C LEU A 577 -43.34 -13.18 59.90
N LEU A 578 -42.40 -13.00 58.96
CA LEU A 578 -41.38 -13.99 58.43
C LEU A 578 -41.94 -15.38 58.00
N PRO A 579 -41.39 -16.06 56.97
CA PRO A 579 -41.19 -15.70 55.55
C PRO A 579 -41.54 -16.91 54.60
N HIS A 580 -40.81 -17.10 53.47
CA HIS A 580 -40.84 -18.23 52.48
C HIS A 580 -41.91 -18.14 51.36
N SER A 581 -41.76 -18.62 50.12
CA SER A 581 -40.68 -18.96 49.15
C SER A 581 -41.14 -20.16 48.30
N SER A 582 -41.19 -20.01 46.96
CA SER A 582 -41.22 -21.04 45.89
C SER A 582 -41.53 -20.31 44.56
N GLN A 583 -40.91 -20.54 43.40
CA GLN A 583 -40.69 -21.77 42.60
C GLN A 583 -42.02 -22.43 42.17
N ASP A 584 -42.30 -22.77 40.91
CA ASP A 584 -41.44 -22.92 39.73
C ASP A 584 -42.22 -22.79 38.38
N HIS A 585 -41.46 -22.51 37.31
CA HIS A 585 -41.58 -22.99 35.91
C HIS A 585 -42.88 -22.91 35.03
N MET A 586 -42.71 -22.20 33.89
CA MET A 586 -42.87 -22.67 32.48
C MET A 586 -44.27 -23.02 31.89
N LEU A 587 -44.78 -22.15 30.99
CA LEU A 587 -44.89 -22.32 29.52
C LEU A 587 -46.17 -21.73 28.86
N SER A 588 -45.97 -21.27 27.62
CA SER A 588 -46.93 -21.09 26.50
C SER A 588 -47.96 -19.94 26.48
N GLU A 589 -47.83 -19.17 25.39
CA GLU A 589 -48.90 -18.66 24.49
C GLU A 589 -49.81 -17.46 24.80
N SER A 590 -49.98 -16.70 23.71
CA SER A 590 -51.07 -15.80 23.29
C SER A 590 -51.18 -14.38 23.89
N ASP A 591 -51.17 -13.46 22.93
CA ASP A 591 -52.03 -12.27 22.76
C ASP A 591 -52.01 -11.15 23.82
N GLU A 592 -51.58 -9.94 23.40
CA GLU A 592 -52.52 -8.90 22.95
C GLU A 592 -51.75 -7.67 22.40
N ASP A 593 -51.81 -7.48 21.07
CA ASP A 593 -51.38 -6.24 20.41
C ASP A 593 -52.34 -5.09 20.72
N TRP A 594 -51.81 -3.91 21.07
CA TRP A 594 -52.57 -2.66 21.03
C TRP A 594 -52.09 -1.78 19.88
N TYR A 595 -52.84 -1.86 18.77
CA TYR A 595 -52.81 -0.87 17.70
C TYR A 595 -53.50 0.42 18.13
N ASP A 596 -53.02 1.56 17.63
CA ASP A 596 -53.82 2.79 17.55
C ASP A 596 -53.93 3.22 16.08
N VAL A 597 -55.11 3.67 15.69
CA VAL A 597 -55.55 3.76 14.29
C VAL A 597 -55.95 5.19 13.94
N LEU A 598 -55.42 5.69 12.82
CA LEU A 598 -55.93 6.74 11.90
C LEU A 598 -54.70 7.29 11.14
N GLU A 599 -54.68 7.44 9.81
CA GLU A 599 -55.71 7.28 8.79
C GLU A 599 -54.98 6.98 7.45
N GLN A 600 -55.39 5.95 6.71
CA GLN A 600 -54.73 5.54 5.45
C GLN A 600 -55.77 5.47 4.33
N ASP A 601 -55.65 6.34 3.32
CA ASP A 601 -56.45 6.26 2.11
C ASP A 601 -55.92 5.15 1.17
N PRO A 602 -56.79 4.36 0.52
CA PRO A 602 -56.37 3.16 -0.21
C PRO A 602 -56.04 3.41 -1.69
N GLU A 603 -54.97 2.76 -2.17
CA GLU A 603 -54.78 2.53 -3.60
C GLU A 603 -55.69 1.39 -4.09
N ALA A 604 -56.69 1.70 -4.91
CA ALA A 604 -57.14 0.84 -6.02
C ALA A 604 -58.27 1.50 -6.84
N PHE A 605 -57.97 2.01 -8.04
CA PHE A 605 -58.83 1.80 -9.21
C PHE A 605 -58.05 1.96 -10.52
N ASN A 606 -58.28 1.04 -11.45
CA ASN A 606 -57.61 0.96 -12.75
C ASN A 606 -58.15 2.00 -13.76
N ASN A 607 -57.30 2.34 -14.75
CA ASN A 607 -57.63 2.79 -16.11
C ASN A 607 -58.39 4.12 -16.32
N ALA A 608 -57.69 5.15 -16.82
CA ALA A 608 -58.08 6.10 -17.88
C ALA A 608 -56.98 7.19 -17.95
N GLU A 609 -56.24 7.35 -19.05
CA GLU A 609 -56.64 8.07 -20.28
C GLU A 609 -57.06 9.55 -20.08
N GLU A 610 -56.07 10.43 -20.25
CA GLU A 610 -56.08 11.61 -21.15
C GLU A 610 -56.98 12.86 -20.85
N TYR A 611 -56.50 14.02 -21.37
CA TYR A 611 -57.18 15.32 -21.60
C TYR A 611 -57.34 16.35 -20.44
N PRO A 612 -57.48 17.68 -20.76
CA PRO A 612 -56.78 18.73 -20.03
C PRO A 612 -57.65 19.97 -19.67
N LYS A 613 -56.98 21.04 -19.20
CA LYS A 613 -57.39 22.47 -19.23
C LYS A 613 -58.84 22.79 -19.67
N SER A 614 -59.65 23.40 -18.78
CA SER A 614 -59.80 24.87 -18.73
C SER A 614 -61.12 25.42 -18.12
N SER A 615 -60.99 26.65 -17.59
CA SER A 615 -61.89 27.80 -17.81
C SER A 615 -62.84 28.29 -16.70
N ARG A 616 -62.80 29.63 -16.52
CA ARG A 616 -63.89 30.55 -16.08
C ARG A 616 -64.35 30.43 -14.59
N ARG A 617 -64.77 31.50 -13.89
CA ARG A 617 -65.24 32.85 -14.30
C ARG A 617 -65.07 33.90 -13.17
N ARG A 618 -64.92 35.19 -13.53
CA ARG A 618 -65.14 36.42 -12.69
C ARG A 618 -66.65 36.59 -12.34
N PRO A 619 -67.16 37.49 -11.43
CA PRO A 619 -66.67 38.88 -11.19
C PRO A 619 -66.98 39.70 -9.87
N ARG A 620 -66.07 40.64 -9.54
CA ARG A 620 -66.27 42.06 -9.06
C ARG A 620 -66.94 42.44 -7.69
N PRO A 621 -66.69 43.68 -7.17
CA PRO A 621 -66.81 44.08 -5.74
C PRO A 621 -67.94 45.12 -5.46
N PRO A 622 -68.05 45.76 -4.26
CA PRO A 622 -67.37 47.07 -4.03
C PRO A 622 -67.09 47.53 -2.54
N ARG A 623 -66.29 48.62 -2.38
CA ARG A 623 -66.44 49.83 -1.49
C ARG A 623 -66.80 49.70 0.03
N GLN A 624 -66.44 50.63 0.95
CA GLN A 624 -65.47 51.76 1.05
C GLN A 624 -65.48 52.30 2.52
N THR A 625 -64.76 53.40 2.81
CA THR A 625 -64.74 54.23 4.06
C THR A 625 -63.93 53.68 5.24
N GLY A 626 -63.11 54.46 5.96
CA GLY A 626 -62.65 55.84 5.70
C GLY A 626 -61.80 56.45 6.83
N VAL A 627 -61.07 57.53 6.49
CA VAL A 627 -60.49 58.60 7.36
C VAL A 627 -59.25 58.19 8.23
N GLU A 628 -58.06 58.82 8.15
CA GLU A 628 -57.53 59.81 7.18
C GLU A 628 -55.97 59.82 7.00
N LEU A 629 -55.25 60.87 7.46
CA LEU A 629 -53.84 61.27 7.16
C LEU A 629 -53.26 62.13 8.33
N PRO A 630 -51.96 62.53 8.44
CA PRO A 630 -51.07 62.95 7.33
C PRO A 630 -49.51 62.81 7.42
N ARG A 631 -48.84 63.03 6.26
CA ARG A 631 -47.43 63.48 6.04
C ARG A 631 -46.28 62.51 6.47
N GLU A 632 -45.10 62.44 5.83
CA GLU A 632 -44.47 63.08 4.64
C GLU A 632 -43.28 62.19 4.17
N SER A 633 -42.60 62.32 3.00
CA SER A 633 -42.65 63.27 1.87
C SER A 633 -42.00 62.65 0.58
N PHE A 634 -42.21 63.28 -0.58
CA PHE A 634 -41.41 63.22 -1.84
C PHE A 634 -41.25 61.88 -2.62
N PRO A 635 -41.10 61.93 -3.97
CA PRO A 635 -42.12 61.28 -4.79
C PRO A 635 -41.66 60.35 -5.93
N LEU A 636 -42.50 59.34 -6.16
CA LEU A 636 -42.98 58.82 -7.45
C LEU A 636 -42.20 59.17 -8.75
N ARG A 637 -41.83 58.11 -9.47
CA ARG A 637 -42.20 58.02 -10.89
C ARG A 637 -42.60 56.61 -11.30
N ASN A 638 -43.87 56.26 -11.05
CA ASN A 638 -44.50 55.14 -11.75
C ASN A 638 -44.65 55.48 -13.24
N ARG A 639 -44.26 54.57 -14.12
CA ARG A 639 -44.86 54.44 -15.45
C ARG A 639 -44.83 52.99 -15.89
N GLU A 640 -45.99 52.34 -15.81
CA GLU A 640 -46.22 51.06 -16.48
C GLU A 640 -46.11 51.25 -17.99
N ALA A 641 -45.31 50.41 -18.64
CA ALA A 641 -45.34 50.18 -20.08
C ALA A 641 -45.01 48.71 -20.33
N LYS A 642 -45.74 48.09 -21.26
CA LYS A 642 -45.67 46.65 -21.52
C LYS A 642 -44.30 46.23 -22.06
N THR A 643 -43.82 45.11 -21.54
CA THR A 643 -43.03 44.07 -22.24
C THR A 643 -42.64 44.38 -23.68
N ALA A 644 -41.45 44.95 -23.84
CA ALA A 644 -40.58 44.75 -24.99
C ALA A 644 -39.27 44.18 -24.45
N ASP A 645 -38.54 43.39 -25.25
CA ASP A 645 -37.40 42.60 -24.79
C ASP A 645 -36.39 43.42 -23.98
N ASP A 646 -36.24 43.09 -22.70
CA ASP A 646 -35.18 43.62 -21.85
C ASP A 646 -33.87 42.94 -22.27
N VAL A 647 -33.31 43.45 -23.36
CA VAL A 647 -31.95 43.18 -23.82
C VAL A 647 -31.01 43.90 -22.85
N PRO A 648 -30.35 43.19 -21.90
CA PRO A 648 -29.37 43.85 -21.05
C PRO A 648 -28.24 44.39 -21.93
N PRO A 649 -27.63 45.54 -21.55
CA PRO A 649 -26.61 46.18 -22.36
C PRO A 649 -25.43 45.22 -22.60
N PRO A 650 -24.72 45.33 -23.74
CA PRO A 650 -23.87 44.26 -24.26
C PRO A 650 -22.73 43.82 -23.33
N HIS A 651 -22.32 44.65 -22.37
CA HIS A 651 -21.31 44.30 -21.35
C HIS A 651 -21.83 43.38 -20.23
N LEU A 652 -23.16 43.20 -20.07
CA LEU A 652 -23.77 42.30 -19.08
C LEU A 652 -24.15 40.92 -19.65
N ARG A 653 -24.03 40.71 -20.97
CA ARG A 653 -24.38 39.43 -21.63
C ARG A 653 -23.34 38.32 -21.49
N LEU A 654 -22.15 38.62 -20.97
CA LEU A 654 -21.03 37.68 -20.89
C LEU A 654 -20.86 37.00 -19.52
N GLN A 655 -21.56 37.46 -18.47
CA GLN A 655 -21.56 36.78 -17.18
C GLN A 655 -22.75 35.83 -17.06
N GLN A 656 -22.49 34.55 -17.34
CA GLN A 656 -23.42 33.46 -17.12
C GLN A 656 -23.63 33.29 -15.60
N ARG A 657 -24.66 33.96 -15.05
CA ARG A 657 -25.05 33.86 -13.64
C ARG A 657 -25.45 32.42 -13.30
N GLN A 658 -24.49 31.62 -12.81
CA GLN A 658 -24.84 30.56 -11.87
C GLN A 658 -25.41 31.23 -10.60
N PRO A 659 -26.47 30.67 -9.98
CA PRO A 659 -27.04 31.24 -8.78
C PRO A 659 -26.10 30.97 -7.59
N LEU A 660 -25.17 31.89 -7.32
CA LEU A 660 -24.27 31.85 -6.15
C LEU A 660 -25.02 31.56 -4.84
N GLY A 661 -26.26 32.06 -4.70
CA GLY A 661 -27.12 31.78 -3.56
C GLY A 661 -27.47 30.30 -3.34
N ALA A 662 -27.49 29.47 -4.39
CA ALA A 662 -27.64 28.02 -4.26
C ALA A 662 -26.34 27.40 -3.70
N ILE A 663 -25.18 27.76 -4.25
CA ILE A 663 -23.88 27.29 -3.75
C ILE A 663 -23.68 27.67 -2.27
N TYR A 664 -24.08 28.87 -1.86
CA TYR A 664 -24.06 29.26 -0.44
C TYR A 664 -25.08 28.51 0.43
N ALA A 665 -26.23 28.10 -0.12
CA ALA A 665 -27.20 27.28 0.61
C ALA A 665 -26.61 25.88 0.85
N ASP A 666 -26.02 25.27 -0.19
CA ASP A 666 -25.32 23.99 -0.12
C ASP A 666 -24.16 24.06 0.89
N ILE A 667 -23.28 25.06 0.78
CA ILE A 667 -22.16 25.28 1.72
C ILE A 667 -22.67 25.37 3.16
N ASN A 668 -23.69 26.18 3.43
CA ASN A 668 -24.23 26.30 4.79
C ASN A 668 -24.84 24.97 5.29
N GLN A 669 -25.55 24.23 4.43
CA GLN A 669 -26.11 22.92 4.76
C GLN A 669 -25.01 21.89 5.09
N TRP A 670 -23.96 21.81 4.28
CA TRP A 670 -22.85 20.88 4.54
C TRP A 670 -22.02 21.32 5.76
N ARG A 671 -21.80 22.62 5.98
CA ARG A 671 -21.15 23.14 7.20
C ARG A 671 -21.96 22.82 8.47
N THR A 672 -23.30 22.84 8.44
CA THR A 672 -24.11 22.45 9.61
C THR A 672 -24.14 20.95 9.82
N LYS A 673 -24.27 20.14 8.75
CA LYS A 673 -24.14 18.67 8.82
C LYS A 673 -22.80 18.24 9.38
N LEU A 674 -21.69 18.81 8.89
CA LEU A 674 -20.33 18.49 9.36
C LEU A 674 -20.16 18.77 10.86
N LYS A 675 -20.81 19.80 11.39
CA LYS A 675 -20.78 20.10 12.83
C LYS A 675 -21.63 19.13 13.66
N ALA A 676 -22.75 18.65 13.11
CA ALA A 676 -23.58 17.65 13.78
C ALA A 676 -22.86 16.29 13.84
N ILE A 677 -22.38 15.78 12.71
CA ILE A 677 -21.69 14.48 12.65
C ILE A 677 -20.38 14.47 13.47
N ASN A 678 -19.63 15.58 13.51
CA ASN A 678 -18.45 15.69 14.36
C ASN A 678 -18.78 15.65 15.86
N LEU A 679 -19.93 16.17 16.28
CA LEU A 679 -20.38 16.08 17.67
C LEU A 679 -20.71 14.62 18.00
N GLU A 680 -21.51 13.96 17.17
CA GLU A 680 -21.88 12.54 17.33
C GLU A 680 -20.66 11.61 17.34
N ILE A 681 -19.71 11.82 16.42
CA ILE A 681 -18.41 11.11 16.41
C ILE A 681 -17.67 11.32 17.73
N SER A 682 -17.62 12.55 18.27
CA SER A 682 -16.92 12.81 19.54
C SER A 682 -17.62 12.16 20.76
N GLU A 683 -18.94 12.06 20.73
CA GLU A 683 -19.74 11.36 21.75
C GLU A 683 -19.51 9.85 21.68
N VAL A 684 -19.59 9.24 20.49
CA VAL A 684 -19.35 7.80 20.26
C VAL A 684 -17.88 7.41 20.50
N GLN A 685 -16.91 8.27 20.15
CA GLN A 685 -15.51 8.07 20.53
C GLN A 685 -15.36 8.05 22.06
N THR A 686 -16.01 8.98 22.76
CA THR A 686 -15.98 9.03 24.24
C THR A 686 -16.62 7.78 24.86
N GLU A 687 -17.75 7.30 24.33
CA GLU A 687 -18.37 6.02 24.74
C GLU A 687 -17.42 4.83 24.48
N SER A 688 -16.77 4.78 23.32
CA SER A 688 -15.82 3.73 22.94
C SER A 688 -14.58 3.70 23.85
N TYR A 689 -14.09 4.87 24.29
CA TYR A 689 -13.01 4.94 25.29
C TYR A 689 -13.46 4.47 26.67
N ASN A 690 -14.71 4.77 27.07
CA ASN A 690 -15.27 4.25 28.33
C ASN A 690 -15.44 2.72 28.28
N ASP A 691 -15.92 2.17 27.17
CA ASP A 691 -15.99 0.72 26.96
C ASP A 691 -14.63 0.02 27.13
N ILE A 692 -13.58 0.58 26.52
CA ILE A 692 -12.20 0.09 26.63
C ILE A 692 -11.70 0.16 28.08
N ALA A 693 -12.07 1.22 28.81
CA ALA A 693 -11.70 1.40 30.21
C ALA A 693 -12.43 0.43 31.16
N ASP A 694 -13.71 0.14 30.91
CA ASP A 694 -14.55 -0.73 31.73
C ASP A 694 -14.41 -2.21 31.38
N GLY A 695 -14.10 -2.53 30.11
CA GLY A 695 -14.00 -3.90 29.58
C GLY A 695 -15.20 -4.34 28.74
N ALA A 696 -16.12 -3.43 28.45
CA ALA A 696 -17.30 -3.68 27.64
C ALA A 696 -16.95 -3.74 26.14
N ARG A 697 -17.71 -4.54 25.37
CA ARG A 697 -17.64 -4.64 23.90
C ARG A 697 -16.23 -4.89 23.28
N ILE A 698 -15.24 -5.36 24.06
CA ILE A 698 -13.88 -5.68 23.59
C ILE A 698 -13.90 -6.90 22.64
N LYS A 699 -13.34 -6.73 21.44
CA LYS A 699 -13.10 -7.81 20.44
C LYS A 699 -11.78 -8.56 20.70
N GLY A 700 -10.82 -7.93 21.35
CA GLY A 700 -9.54 -8.52 21.71
C GLY A 700 -8.47 -7.48 22.04
N TRP A 701 -7.22 -7.92 22.10
CA TRP A 701 -6.08 -7.10 22.52
C TRP A 701 -4.93 -7.18 21.53
N LEU A 702 -4.38 -6.02 21.17
CA LEU A 702 -3.15 -5.90 20.40
C LEU A 702 -1.99 -5.68 21.36
N MET A 703 -0.96 -6.52 21.26
CA MET A 703 0.19 -6.54 22.15
C MET A 703 1.46 -6.22 21.36
N ILE A 704 2.36 -5.44 21.96
CA ILE A 704 3.73 -5.24 21.51
C ILE A 704 4.66 -5.74 22.62
N GLY A 705 5.66 -6.55 22.27
CA GLY A 705 6.58 -7.09 23.26
C GLY A 705 7.55 -8.12 22.71
N ARG A 706 8.49 -8.57 23.54
CA ARG A 706 9.37 -9.69 23.20
C ARG A 706 8.65 -11.02 23.41
N GLY A 707 8.90 -11.97 22.51
CA GLY A 707 8.45 -13.36 22.68
C GLY A 707 6.93 -13.62 22.60
N LEU A 708 6.13 -12.68 22.07
CA LEU A 708 4.67 -12.81 21.95
C LEU A 708 4.23 -14.11 21.27
N ARG A 709 5.01 -14.60 20.30
CA ARG A 709 4.80 -15.91 19.63
C ARG A 709 4.65 -17.11 20.58
N HIS A 710 5.11 -16.99 21.81
CA HIS A 710 5.05 -18.05 22.81
C HIS A 710 3.71 -18.09 23.55
N ILE A 711 2.91 -17.01 23.54
CA ILE A 711 1.57 -16.97 24.15
C ILE A 711 0.60 -17.82 23.31
N THR A 712 -0.39 -18.47 23.92
CA THR A 712 -1.42 -19.22 23.18
C THR A 712 -2.45 -18.29 22.52
N GLY A 713 -2.87 -18.62 21.31
CA GLY A 713 -3.88 -17.85 20.56
C GLY A 713 -3.27 -16.76 19.66
N ILE A 714 -2.24 -16.05 20.14
CA ILE A 714 -1.69 -14.85 19.47
C ILE A 714 -1.37 -15.10 18.00
N GLN A 715 -1.95 -14.25 17.14
CA GLN A 715 -1.63 -14.14 15.72
C GLN A 715 -0.57 -13.04 15.52
N LEU A 716 0.59 -13.40 14.97
CA LEU A 716 1.68 -12.45 14.76
C LEU A 716 1.43 -11.53 13.56
N ILE A 717 1.74 -10.24 13.74
CA ILE A 717 1.72 -9.22 12.69
C ILE A 717 3.18 -9.06 12.21
N GLU A 718 3.53 -9.84 11.17
CA GLU A 718 4.91 -10.00 10.69
C GLU A 718 5.52 -8.70 10.16
N GLY A 719 4.71 -7.77 9.65
CA GLY A 719 5.17 -6.46 9.18
C GLY A 719 5.46 -5.45 10.29
N ARG A 720 4.92 -5.66 11.51
CA ARG A 720 5.21 -4.84 12.71
C ARG A 720 5.01 -3.32 12.52
N ALA A 721 4.12 -2.91 11.62
CA ALA A 721 3.73 -1.52 11.39
C ALA A 721 2.22 -1.36 11.57
N LYS A 722 1.75 -0.12 11.81
CA LYS A 722 0.32 0.17 12.02
C LYS A 722 -0.50 -0.16 10.77
N GLU A 723 0.09 0.02 9.59
CA GLU A 723 -0.53 -0.19 8.29
C GLU A 723 -0.62 -1.68 7.89
N ASP A 724 0.10 -2.58 8.58
CA ASP A 724 -0.03 -4.01 8.35
C ASP A 724 -1.35 -4.57 8.93
N ILE A 725 -1.99 -3.83 9.85
CA ILE A 725 -3.17 -4.26 10.60
C ILE A 725 -4.43 -4.12 9.73
N ARG A 726 -5.18 -5.22 9.56
CA ARG A 726 -6.51 -5.22 8.92
C ARG A 726 -7.61 -4.98 9.97
N TRP A 727 -7.92 -3.72 10.21
CA TRP A 727 -8.94 -3.29 11.18
C TRP A 727 -10.32 -3.94 10.93
N ASP A 728 -10.77 -4.04 9.67
CA ASP A 728 -12.03 -4.72 9.32
C ASP A 728 -12.09 -6.19 9.80
N GLU A 729 -10.96 -6.88 9.76
CA GLU A 729 -10.87 -8.30 10.13
C GLU A 729 -10.74 -8.48 11.64
N LEU A 730 -10.17 -7.49 12.34
CA LEU A 730 -10.22 -7.40 13.81
C LEU A 730 -11.65 -7.22 14.33
N GLN A 731 -12.46 -6.41 13.65
CA GLN A 731 -13.85 -6.15 14.05
C GLN A 731 -14.81 -7.31 13.72
N ASN A 732 -14.66 -7.92 12.54
CA ASN A 732 -15.56 -8.97 12.06
C ASN A 732 -15.18 -10.40 12.49
N GLU A 733 -13.95 -10.63 12.99
CA GLU A 733 -13.42 -11.93 13.43
C GLU A 733 -13.79 -13.10 12.51
N GLY A 734 -13.10 -13.19 11.36
CA GLY A 734 -13.46 -14.01 10.21
C GLY A 734 -13.87 -15.45 10.49
N SER A 735 -14.98 -15.84 9.86
CA SER A 735 -15.46 -17.22 9.87
C SER A 735 -14.52 -18.15 9.09
N THR A 736 -14.28 -19.34 9.64
CA THR A 736 -13.57 -20.44 8.96
C THR A 736 -14.19 -20.81 7.62
N LEU A 737 -15.50 -20.58 7.44
CA LEU A 737 -16.20 -20.76 6.18
C LEU A 737 -15.65 -19.89 5.05
N ARG A 738 -15.17 -18.66 5.33
CA ARG A 738 -14.53 -17.80 4.31
C ARG A 738 -13.21 -18.40 3.82
N SER A 739 -12.41 -18.96 4.73
CA SER A 739 -11.16 -19.66 4.40
C SER A 739 -11.42 -20.92 3.57
N ILE A 740 -12.42 -21.73 3.95
CA ILE A 740 -12.83 -22.90 3.17
C ILE A 740 -13.31 -22.47 1.77
N GLY A 741 -14.17 -21.45 1.69
CA GLY A 741 -14.65 -20.88 0.43
C GLY A 741 -13.52 -20.40 -0.49
N PHE A 742 -12.52 -19.71 0.06
CA PHE A 742 -11.30 -19.32 -0.66
C PHE A 742 -10.55 -20.52 -1.25
N TRP A 743 -10.23 -21.53 -0.43
CA TRP A 743 -9.49 -22.70 -0.91
C TRP A 743 -10.29 -23.54 -1.92
N THR A 744 -11.59 -23.71 -1.72
CA THR A 744 -12.45 -24.38 -2.70
C THR A 744 -12.47 -23.62 -4.03
N ALA A 745 -12.57 -22.28 -3.99
CA ALA A 745 -12.52 -21.46 -5.20
C ALA A 745 -11.18 -21.59 -5.93
N VAL A 746 -10.05 -21.48 -5.22
CA VAL A 746 -8.70 -21.64 -5.80
C VAL A 746 -8.54 -23.01 -6.46
N VAL A 747 -8.98 -24.09 -5.80
CA VAL A 747 -8.93 -25.46 -6.37
C VAL A 747 -9.83 -25.58 -7.60
N THR A 748 -11.08 -25.09 -7.56
CA THR A 748 -11.98 -25.16 -8.72
C THR A 748 -11.46 -24.37 -9.91
N PHE A 749 -10.93 -23.15 -9.71
CA PHE A 749 -10.34 -22.35 -10.80
C PHE A 749 -9.05 -22.98 -11.33
N SER A 750 -8.28 -23.68 -10.49
CA SER A 750 -7.09 -24.44 -10.91
C SER A 750 -7.45 -25.63 -11.80
N ILE A 751 -8.51 -26.38 -11.46
CA ILE A 751 -9.02 -27.50 -12.26
C ILE A 751 -9.60 -26.99 -13.59
N VAL A 752 -10.41 -25.93 -13.55
CA VAL A 752 -10.95 -25.29 -14.76
C VAL A 752 -9.83 -24.80 -15.68
N LEU A 753 -8.77 -24.18 -15.13
CA LEU A 753 -7.60 -23.79 -15.90
C LEU A 753 -6.90 -25.01 -16.53
N ALA A 754 -6.70 -26.11 -15.79
CA ALA A 754 -6.09 -27.33 -16.34
C ALA A 754 -6.89 -27.88 -17.53
N VAL A 755 -8.22 -27.97 -17.40
CA VAL A 755 -9.13 -28.44 -18.46
C VAL A 755 -9.11 -27.51 -19.69
N ILE A 756 -9.04 -26.18 -19.48
CA ILE A 756 -8.95 -25.20 -20.58
C ILE A 756 -7.57 -25.26 -21.27
N LEU A 757 -6.50 -25.61 -20.56
CA LEU A 757 -5.16 -25.74 -21.14
C LEU A 757 -5.00 -27.01 -22.00
N THR A 758 -5.76 -28.08 -21.76
CA THR A 758 -5.73 -29.31 -22.57
C THR A 758 -5.99 -29.09 -24.07
N PRO A 759 -7.09 -28.44 -24.53
CA PRO A 759 -7.31 -28.17 -25.96
C PRO A 759 -6.29 -27.18 -26.54
N VAL A 760 -5.67 -26.33 -25.72
CA VAL A 760 -4.61 -25.41 -26.17
C VAL A 760 -3.30 -26.16 -26.41
N ALA A 761 -2.99 -27.16 -25.60
CA ALA A 761 -1.92 -28.12 -25.87
C ALA A 761 -2.21 -28.95 -27.14
N ALA A 762 -3.44 -29.43 -27.32
CA ALA A 762 -3.86 -30.12 -28.55
C ALA A 762 -3.69 -29.26 -29.81
N LEU A 763 -3.99 -27.95 -29.74
CA LEU A 763 -3.78 -27.03 -30.86
C LEU A 763 -2.29 -26.87 -31.21
N PHE A 764 -1.40 -26.82 -30.21
CA PHE A 764 0.05 -26.83 -30.43
C PHE A 764 0.54 -28.16 -31.04
N LEU A 765 -0.03 -29.28 -30.59
CA LEU A 765 0.30 -30.62 -31.09
C LEU A 765 -0.25 -30.93 -32.49
N SER A 766 -1.02 -30.04 -33.12
CA SER A 766 -1.56 -30.27 -34.48
C SER A 766 -0.48 -30.46 -35.57
N THR A 767 0.77 -30.07 -35.32
CA THR A 767 1.94 -30.34 -36.18
C THR A 767 2.81 -31.51 -35.71
N ALA A 768 2.40 -32.26 -34.69
CA ALA A 768 3.11 -33.46 -34.24
C ALA A 768 2.88 -34.65 -35.21
N PRO A 769 3.85 -35.57 -35.34
CA PRO A 769 3.65 -36.81 -36.09
C PRO A 769 2.44 -37.59 -35.56
N ASP A 770 1.70 -38.21 -36.48
CA ASP A 770 0.51 -39.06 -36.25
C ASP A 770 -0.66 -38.48 -35.41
N PHE A 771 -0.54 -37.28 -34.84
CA PHE A 771 -1.53 -36.72 -33.91
C PHE A 771 -2.79 -36.17 -34.61
N ALA A 772 -2.64 -35.40 -35.69
CA ALA A 772 -3.75 -34.67 -36.30
C ALA A 772 -4.86 -35.59 -36.86
N HIS A 773 -4.54 -36.86 -37.16
CA HIS A 773 -5.50 -37.83 -37.67
C HIS A 773 -6.65 -38.12 -36.67
N TYR A 774 -6.36 -38.16 -35.37
CA TYR A 774 -7.36 -38.41 -34.32
C TYR A 774 -8.33 -37.24 -34.11
N PHE A 775 -7.97 -36.04 -34.58
CA PHE A 775 -8.77 -34.82 -34.45
C PHE A 775 -8.98 -34.17 -35.83
N PRO A 776 -9.96 -34.62 -36.63
CA PRO A 776 -10.13 -34.20 -38.03
C PRO A 776 -10.48 -32.72 -38.24
N PHE A 777 -10.70 -31.95 -37.17
CA PHE A 777 -10.80 -30.49 -37.25
C PHE A 777 -9.42 -29.78 -37.23
N LEU A 778 -8.34 -30.50 -36.90
CA LEU A 778 -6.96 -30.01 -36.91
C LEU A 778 -6.22 -30.33 -38.21
N THR A 779 -6.64 -31.33 -39.01
CA THR A 779 -5.98 -31.67 -40.28
C THR A 779 -5.85 -30.49 -41.28
N PRO A 780 -6.79 -29.53 -41.39
CA PRO A 780 -6.62 -28.37 -42.28
C PRO A 780 -5.48 -27.42 -41.87
N LEU A 781 -5.00 -27.50 -40.62
CA LEU A 781 -3.83 -26.76 -40.16
C LEU A 781 -2.52 -27.39 -40.66
N ASN A 782 -2.50 -28.71 -40.89
CA ASN A 782 -1.34 -29.42 -41.42
C ASN A 782 -1.24 -29.26 -42.95
N GLU A 783 -2.37 -29.31 -43.66
CA GLU A 783 -2.47 -29.12 -45.12
C GLU A 783 -2.39 -27.65 -45.57
N GLY A 784 -2.47 -26.71 -44.61
CA GLY A 784 -2.55 -25.27 -44.87
C GLY A 784 -1.24 -24.64 -45.36
N LYS A 785 -1.32 -23.37 -45.78
CA LYS A 785 -0.12 -22.58 -46.11
C LYS A 785 0.83 -22.51 -44.90
N GLN A 786 2.06 -23.01 -45.05
CA GLN A 786 3.10 -23.14 -44.02
C GLN A 786 3.19 -21.96 -43.03
N PHE A 787 3.13 -20.72 -43.51
CA PHE A 787 3.17 -19.52 -42.65
C PHE A 787 1.91 -19.34 -41.77
N GLY A 788 0.71 -19.51 -42.36
CA GLY A 788 -0.56 -19.37 -41.64
C GLY A 788 -0.76 -20.51 -40.63
N ALA A 789 -0.41 -21.73 -41.04
CA ALA A 789 -0.32 -22.90 -40.16
C ALA A 789 0.62 -22.63 -38.98
N GLY A 790 1.87 -22.27 -39.25
CA GLY A 790 2.88 -21.98 -38.22
C GLY A 790 2.40 -20.95 -37.19
N ILE A 791 1.80 -19.83 -37.61
CA ILE A 791 1.23 -18.85 -36.67
C ILE A 791 0.08 -19.42 -35.84
N ALA A 792 -0.83 -20.17 -36.46
CA ALA A 792 -1.99 -20.74 -35.79
C ALA A 792 -1.61 -21.83 -34.76
N THR A 793 -0.52 -22.56 -34.98
CA THR A 793 -0.09 -23.67 -34.12
C THR A 793 0.98 -23.27 -33.10
N THR A 794 1.76 -22.21 -33.32
CA THR A 794 2.78 -21.76 -32.35
C THR A 794 2.37 -20.52 -31.55
N LEU A 795 1.97 -19.44 -32.22
CA LEU A 795 1.71 -18.14 -31.58
C LEU A 795 0.39 -18.14 -30.81
N VAL A 796 -0.67 -18.67 -31.43
CA VAL A 796 -2.02 -18.63 -30.85
C VAL A 796 -2.07 -19.42 -29.54
N PRO A 797 -1.56 -20.67 -29.44
CA PRO A 797 -1.47 -21.37 -28.15
C PRO A 797 -0.69 -20.58 -27.10
N ALA A 798 0.48 -20.04 -27.44
CA ALA A 798 1.29 -19.29 -26.48
C ALA A 798 0.56 -18.06 -25.91
N LEU A 799 -0.10 -17.26 -26.76
CA LEU A 799 -0.90 -16.11 -26.32
C LEU A 799 -2.12 -16.53 -25.50
N VAL A 800 -2.81 -17.61 -25.89
CA VAL A 800 -4.02 -18.11 -25.23
C VAL A 800 -3.70 -18.68 -23.83
N VAL A 801 -2.61 -19.44 -23.68
CA VAL A 801 -2.11 -19.90 -22.36
C VAL A 801 -1.80 -18.70 -21.44
N ILE A 802 -1.04 -17.70 -21.94
CA ILE A 802 -0.69 -16.50 -21.15
C ILE A 802 -1.95 -15.73 -20.73
N LEU A 803 -2.94 -15.60 -21.62
CA LEU A 803 -4.22 -14.96 -21.34
C LEU A 803 -5.00 -15.71 -20.26
N PHE A 804 -5.22 -17.01 -20.40
CA PHE A 804 -5.99 -17.79 -19.42
C PHE A 804 -5.32 -17.85 -18.05
N ILE A 805 -3.99 -18.04 -18.00
CA ILE A 805 -3.23 -17.93 -16.75
C ILE A 805 -3.42 -16.53 -16.15
N GLY A 806 -3.26 -15.46 -16.92
CA GLY A 806 -3.43 -14.08 -16.45
C GLY A 806 -4.84 -13.78 -15.90
N VAL A 807 -5.88 -14.30 -16.54
CA VAL A 807 -7.27 -14.17 -16.08
C VAL A 807 -7.49 -14.92 -14.77
N ILE A 808 -7.03 -16.16 -14.66
CA ILE A 808 -7.18 -16.97 -13.44
C ILE A 808 -6.37 -16.39 -12.29
N LEU A 809 -5.15 -15.90 -12.53
CA LEU A 809 -4.37 -15.17 -11.52
C LEU A 809 -5.11 -13.93 -11.03
N LYS A 810 -5.71 -13.14 -11.93
CA LYS A 810 -6.53 -11.99 -11.56
C LYS A 810 -7.71 -12.38 -10.68
N ILE A 811 -8.44 -13.45 -11.04
CA ILE A 811 -9.56 -13.99 -10.26
C ILE A 811 -9.09 -14.44 -8.86
N VAL A 812 -8.00 -15.21 -8.78
CA VAL A 812 -7.42 -15.64 -7.50
C VAL A 812 -7.01 -14.44 -6.65
N THR A 813 -6.35 -13.41 -7.22
CA THR A 813 -5.99 -12.19 -6.46
C THR A 813 -7.19 -11.39 -5.98
N TYR A 814 -8.31 -11.42 -6.70
CA TYR A 814 -9.56 -10.77 -6.29
C TYR A 814 -10.22 -11.53 -5.13
N ILE A 815 -10.37 -12.84 -5.26
CA ILE A 815 -10.94 -13.72 -4.22
C ILE A 815 -10.05 -13.74 -2.96
N GLY A 816 -8.76 -13.42 -3.09
CA GLY A 816 -7.83 -13.22 -1.97
C GLY A 816 -8.28 -12.20 -0.92
N GLN A 817 -9.16 -11.26 -1.26
CA GLN A 817 -9.75 -10.33 -0.29
C GLN A 817 -10.61 -11.05 0.77
N LEU A 818 -11.13 -12.25 0.46
CA LEU A 818 -11.94 -13.08 1.36
C LEU A 818 -11.10 -13.87 2.38
N VAL A 819 -9.76 -13.87 2.26
CA VAL A 819 -8.88 -14.58 3.20
C VAL A 819 -8.97 -13.90 4.56
N PRO A 820 -9.40 -14.61 5.64
CA PRO A 820 -9.37 -14.06 6.98
C PRO A 820 -7.93 -14.04 7.48
N SER A 821 -7.36 -12.85 7.60
CA SER A 821 -6.02 -12.64 8.18
C SER A 821 -5.95 -11.27 8.84
N VAL A 822 -5.39 -11.21 10.04
CA VAL A 822 -5.25 -9.94 10.78
C VAL A 822 -4.17 -9.03 10.19
N SER A 823 -3.19 -9.59 9.46
CA SER A 823 -2.14 -8.84 8.78
C SER A 823 -2.27 -8.86 7.25
N LEU A 824 -1.98 -7.72 6.61
CA LEU A 824 -1.88 -7.57 5.15
C LEU A 824 -0.69 -8.36 4.59
N SER A 825 0.46 -8.29 5.26
CA SER A 825 1.69 -8.99 4.92
C SER A 825 1.50 -10.51 4.88
N HIS A 826 0.74 -11.06 5.84
CA HIS A 826 0.37 -12.48 5.83
C HIS A 826 -0.59 -12.82 4.69
N CYS A 827 -1.58 -11.96 4.41
CA CYS A 827 -2.46 -12.12 3.25
C CYS A 827 -1.66 -12.17 1.94
N GLN A 828 -0.79 -11.18 1.71
CA GLN A 828 0.05 -11.10 0.52
C GLN A 828 0.99 -12.30 0.39
N LEU A 829 1.58 -12.76 1.49
CA LEU A 829 2.39 -13.98 1.51
C LEU A 829 1.56 -15.23 1.16
N LEU A 830 0.34 -15.35 1.67
CA LEU A 830 -0.56 -16.47 1.35
C LEU A 830 -0.97 -16.41 -0.13
N MET A 831 -1.35 -15.24 -0.64
CA MET A 831 -1.70 -15.05 -2.05
C MET A 831 -0.53 -15.34 -2.99
N PHE A 832 0.68 -14.93 -2.61
CA PHE A 832 1.91 -15.26 -3.32
C PHE A 832 2.14 -16.78 -3.38
N LYS A 833 1.97 -17.47 -2.24
CA LYS A 833 2.08 -18.94 -2.14
C LYS A 833 1.05 -19.64 -3.02
N THR A 834 -0.22 -19.21 -3.00
CA THR A 834 -1.26 -19.83 -3.85
C THR A 834 -0.95 -19.64 -5.33
N VAL A 835 -0.58 -18.43 -5.76
CA VAL A 835 -0.23 -18.16 -7.16
C VAL A 835 1.01 -18.92 -7.60
N PHE A 836 2.04 -19.05 -6.74
CA PHE A 836 3.21 -19.89 -7.00
C PHE A 836 2.80 -21.34 -7.27
N TYR A 837 1.93 -21.93 -6.44
CA TYR A 837 1.49 -23.31 -6.64
C TYR A 837 0.58 -23.47 -7.87
N VAL A 838 -0.32 -22.53 -8.15
CA VAL A 838 -1.14 -22.56 -9.38
C VAL A 838 -0.24 -22.50 -10.63
N LEU A 839 0.76 -21.61 -10.65
CA LEU A 839 1.69 -21.49 -11.77
C LEU A 839 2.55 -22.74 -11.95
N THR A 840 3.10 -23.30 -10.87
CA THR A 840 4.01 -24.45 -10.94
C THR A 840 3.28 -25.78 -11.19
N VAL A 841 2.14 -26.00 -10.55
CA VAL A 841 1.35 -27.24 -10.67
C VAL A 841 0.47 -27.23 -11.92
N VAL A 842 -0.28 -26.16 -12.18
CA VAL A 842 -1.20 -26.11 -13.34
C VAL A 842 -0.49 -25.62 -14.59
N GLY A 843 0.18 -24.45 -14.52
CA GLY A 843 0.89 -23.88 -15.66
C GLY A 843 2.14 -24.68 -16.07
N GLY A 844 2.83 -25.27 -15.09
CA GLY A 844 3.89 -26.25 -15.32
C GLY A 844 3.34 -27.65 -15.49
N ILE A 845 3.25 -28.42 -14.39
CA ILE A 845 3.11 -29.87 -14.42
C ILE A 845 1.88 -30.32 -15.24
N ALA A 846 0.70 -29.75 -15.01
CA ALA A 846 -0.54 -30.18 -15.68
C ALA A 846 -0.55 -29.88 -17.19
N LEU A 847 -0.11 -28.70 -17.62
CA LEU A 847 -0.02 -28.34 -19.05
C LEU A 847 0.88 -29.31 -19.82
N PHE A 848 2.08 -29.59 -19.30
CA PHE A 848 3.04 -30.45 -20.00
C PHE A 848 2.69 -31.94 -19.93
N THR A 849 2.12 -32.41 -18.81
CA THR A 849 1.63 -33.80 -18.72
C THR A 849 0.43 -34.04 -19.63
N ALA A 850 -0.53 -33.10 -19.70
CA ALA A 850 -1.65 -33.20 -20.64
C ALA A 850 -1.18 -33.19 -22.10
N GLY A 851 -0.20 -32.36 -22.46
CA GLY A 851 0.39 -32.37 -23.81
C GLY A 851 1.12 -33.67 -24.14
N ALA A 852 1.91 -34.21 -23.20
CA ALA A 852 2.60 -35.48 -23.39
C ALA A 852 1.64 -36.68 -23.54
N VAL A 853 0.56 -36.69 -22.75
CA VAL A 853 -0.54 -37.66 -22.85
C VAL A 853 -1.25 -37.57 -24.21
N LEU A 854 -1.52 -36.36 -24.70
CA LEU A 854 -2.14 -36.15 -26.01
C LEU A 854 -1.23 -36.60 -27.17
N PHE A 855 0.09 -36.37 -27.07
CA PHE A 855 1.07 -36.86 -28.05
C PHE A 855 1.09 -38.40 -28.12
N ALA A 856 0.94 -39.07 -26.97
CA ALA A 856 0.96 -40.54 -26.85
C ALA A 856 -0.32 -41.27 -27.31
N MET A 857 -1.31 -40.57 -27.91
CA MET A 857 -2.53 -41.26 -28.38
C MET A 857 -2.27 -42.29 -29.50
N HIS A 858 -1.22 -42.11 -30.30
CA HIS A 858 -0.93 -43.03 -31.40
C HIS A 858 -0.41 -44.39 -30.91
N SER A 859 0.60 -44.38 -30.02
CA SER A 859 1.13 -45.59 -29.36
C SER A 859 0.06 -46.35 -28.59
N TRP A 860 -0.79 -45.65 -27.84
CA TRP A 860 -1.95 -46.24 -27.14
C TRP A 860 -3.01 -46.84 -28.07
N SER A 861 -3.03 -46.49 -29.35
CA SER A 861 -3.92 -47.14 -30.33
C SER A 861 -3.33 -48.41 -30.95
N ILE A 862 -2.03 -48.66 -30.74
CA ILE A 862 -1.25 -49.77 -31.29
C ILE A 862 -0.72 -50.70 -30.17
N ASP A 863 -0.82 -50.29 -28.90
CA ASP A 863 -0.27 -50.96 -27.71
C ASP A 863 1.25 -51.17 -27.76
N VAL A 864 1.99 -50.23 -28.36
CA VAL A 864 3.45 -50.30 -28.56
C VAL A 864 4.14 -49.00 -28.13
N GLY A 865 5.06 -49.10 -27.17
CA GLY A 865 5.97 -48.00 -26.81
C GLY A 865 5.36 -46.90 -25.95
N ASP A 866 4.27 -47.16 -25.23
CA ASP A 866 3.50 -46.19 -24.44
C ASP A 866 4.37 -45.23 -23.61
N SER A 867 5.27 -45.76 -22.77
CA SER A 867 6.15 -44.96 -21.92
C SER A 867 7.11 -44.08 -22.72
N ALA A 868 7.70 -44.63 -23.79
CA ALA A 868 8.62 -43.94 -24.67
C ALA A 868 7.94 -42.77 -25.40
N SER A 869 6.72 -42.98 -25.90
CA SER A 869 5.94 -41.96 -26.61
C SER A 869 5.53 -40.79 -25.70
N VAL A 870 5.19 -41.04 -24.44
CA VAL A 870 4.90 -39.98 -23.45
C VAL A 870 6.17 -39.15 -23.19
N ALA A 871 7.33 -39.79 -23.07
CA ALA A 871 8.60 -39.09 -22.91
C ALA A 871 8.95 -38.21 -24.12
N ASP A 872 8.74 -38.71 -25.34
CA ASP A 872 8.92 -37.94 -26.58
C ASP A 872 7.95 -36.76 -26.65
N GLY A 873 6.71 -36.94 -26.19
CA GLY A 873 5.73 -35.87 -26.03
C GLY A 873 6.17 -34.77 -25.05
N ILE A 874 6.81 -35.12 -23.92
CA ILE A 874 7.39 -34.12 -22.99
C ILE A 874 8.50 -33.32 -23.68
N ILE A 875 9.37 -33.98 -24.45
CA ILE A 875 10.44 -33.30 -25.20
C ILE A 875 9.82 -32.40 -26.28
N TYR A 876 8.81 -32.87 -27.02
CA TYR A 876 8.14 -32.08 -28.05
C TYR A 876 7.53 -30.80 -27.46
N MET A 877 6.83 -30.94 -26.33
CA MET A 877 6.21 -29.83 -25.60
C MET A 877 7.20 -28.81 -25.00
N SER A 878 8.50 -29.14 -24.91
CA SER A 878 9.53 -28.16 -24.50
C SER A 878 9.64 -26.96 -25.46
N VAL A 879 9.25 -27.13 -26.73
CA VAL A 879 9.15 -26.04 -27.71
C VAL A 879 8.00 -25.09 -27.36
N LEU A 880 6.87 -25.59 -26.83
CA LEU A 880 5.82 -24.71 -26.30
C LEU A 880 6.31 -23.92 -25.08
N ALA A 881 7.13 -24.52 -24.22
CA ALA A 881 7.81 -23.79 -23.14
C ALA A 881 8.70 -22.66 -23.69
N LEU A 882 9.52 -22.91 -24.73
CA LEU A 882 10.31 -21.87 -25.40
C LEU A 882 9.42 -20.74 -25.94
N LEU A 883 8.34 -21.08 -26.65
CA LEU A 883 7.39 -20.13 -27.22
C LEU A 883 6.76 -19.22 -26.16
N LEU A 884 6.28 -19.80 -25.06
CA LEU A 884 5.73 -19.06 -23.92
C LEU A 884 6.75 -18.09 -23.33
N LEU A 885 8.01 -18.51 -23.18
CA LEU A 885 9.07 -17.66 -22.67
C LEU A 885 9.42 -16.53 -23.63
N LEU A 886 9.51 -16.76 -24.94
CA LEU A 886 9.81 -15.72 -25.92
C LEU A 886 8.71 -14.66 -25.99
N VAL A 887 7.43 -15.08 -26.03
CA VAL A 887 6.28 -14.16 -26.00
C VAL A 887 6.28 -13.34 -24.70
N ALA A 888 6.47 -14.00 -23.55
CA ALA A 888 6.51 -13.32 -22.26
C ALA A 888 7.72 -12.40 -22.10
N ALA A 889 8.90 -12.78 -22.59
CA ALA A 889 10.17 -12.07 -22.40
C ALA A 889 10.11 -10.59 -22.81
N VAL A 890 9.43 -10.30 -23.92
CA VAL A 890 9.36 -8.93 -24.44
C VAL A 890 8.09 -8.21 -24.00
N MET A 891 6.96 -8.92 -23.93
CA MET A 891 5.67 -8.34 -23.59
C MET A 891 5.52 -8.02 -22.10
N PHE A 892 5.88 -8.96 -21.22
CA PHE A 892 5.60 -8.82 -19.78
C PHE A 892 6.40 -7.69 -19.11
N PRO A 893 7.72 -7.55 -19.30
CA PRO A 893 8.48 -6.43 -18.71
C PRO A 893 8.00 -5.07 -19.22
N GLY A 894 7.62 -4.98 -20.50
CA GLY A 894 7.06 -3.75 -21.09
C GLY A 894 5.72 -3.38 -20.47
N LEU A 895 4.80 -4.35 -20.30
CA LEU A 895 3.50 -4.13 -19.66
C LEU A 895 3.64 -3.80 -18.16
N LEU A 896 4.62 -4.41 -17.48
CA LEU A 896 4.96 -4.17 -16.08
C LEU A 896 5.52 -2.74 -15.87
N LEU A 897 6.33 -2.23 -16.81
CA LEU A 897 6.76 -0.83 -16.84
C LEU A 897 5.62 0.14 -17.18
N LEU A 898 4.81 -0.17 -18.20
CA LEU A 898 3.78 0.72 -18.71
C LEU A 898 2.56 0.85 -17.78
N GLN A 899 2.26 -0.18 -16.97
CA GLN A 899 1.13 -0.21 -16.05
C GLN A 899 -0.20 0.36 -16.64
N PRO A 900 -0.64 -0.08 -17.85
CA PRO A 900 -1.63 0.66 -18.63
C PRO A 900 -2.97 0.84 -17.89
N ILE A 901 -3.38 -0.15 -17.09
CA ILE A 901 -4.61 -0.10 -16.28
C ILE A 901 -4.50 0.91 -15.12
N ARG A 902 -3.30 1.15 -14.58
CA ARG A 902 -3.06 2.21 -13.59
C ARG A 902 -3.07 3.56 -14.28
N LEU A 903 -2.30 3.72 -15.36
CA LEU A 903 -2.21 4.99 -16.09
C LEU A 903 -3.59 5.49 -16.57
N ILE A 904 -4.41 4.61 -17.15
CA ILE A 904 -5.76 4.97 -17.61
C ILE A 904 -6.67 5.36 -16.44
N ARG A 905 -6.59 4.68 -15.28
CA ARG A 905 -7.37 5.04 -14.09
C ARG A 905 -6.93 6.37 -13.50
N VAL A 906 -5.64 6.56 -13.26
CA VAL A 906 -5.10 7.83 -12.74
C VAL A 906 -5.46 8.99 -13.68
N ALA A 907 -5.28 8.83 -15.00
CA ALA A 907 -5.61 9.87 -15.98
C ALA A 907 -7.11 10.10 -16.22
N ARG A 908 -7.99 9.23 -15.70
CA ARG A 908 -9.44 9.46 -15.63
C ARG A 908 -9.81 10.15 -14.32
N HIS A 909 -9.40 9.59 -13.18
CA HIS A 909 -9.68 10.15 -11.87
C HIS A 909 -9.06 11.55 -11.67
N GLU A 910 -7.88 11.85 -12.22
CA GLU A 910 -7.32 13.21 -12.21
C GLU A 910 -8.16 14.21 -13.03
N LYS A 911 -8.87 13.75 -14.07
CA LYS A 911 -9.78 14.59 -14.88
C LYS A 911 -11.18 14.72 -14.27
N GLU A 912 -11.60 13.72 -13.50
CA GLU A 912 -12.87 13.68 -12.79
C GLU A 912 -12.81 14.41 -11.43
N ALA A 913 -11.61 14.55 -10.84
CA ALA A 913 -11.38 15.23 -9.57
C ALA A 913 -11.70 16.74 -9.63
N ILE A 914 -12.61 17.16 -8.77
CA ILE A 914 -13.01 18.56 -8.54
C ILE A 914 -12.21 19.15 -7.37
N THR A 915 -12.01 18.37 -6.30
CA THR A 915 -11.32 18.82 -5.07
C THR A 915 -9.82 18.45 -5.09
N SER A 916 -9.01 19.17 -4.33
CA SER A 916 -7.58 18.85 -4.20
C SER A 916 -7.36 17.50 -3.50
N ARG A 917 -8.24 17.10 -2.56
CA ARG A 917 -8.23 15.78 -1.93
C ARG A 917 -8.52 14.65 -2.91
N GLN A 918 -9.57 14.77 -3.73
CA GLN A 918 -9.87 13.81 -4.81
C GLN A 918 -8.67 13.65 -5.76
N ARG A 919 -8.01 14.76 -6.11
CA ARG A 919 -6.83 14.74 -6.98
C ARG A 919 -5.64 14.04 -6.33
N PHE A 920 -5.41 14.25 -5.02
CA PHE A 920 -4.39 13.51 -4.27
C PHE A 920 -4.70 12.01 -4.21
N ARG A 921 -5.93 11.62 -3.84
CA ARG A 921 -6.40 10.22 -3.86
C ARG A 921 -6.23 9.57 -5.24
N ALA A 922 -6.46 10.31 -6.33
CA ALA A 922 -6.27 9.83 -7.70
C ALA A 922 -4.79 9.57 -8.07
N VAL A 923 -3.84 10.31 -7.48
CA VAL A 923 -2.39 10.23 -7.77
C VAL A 923 -1.65 9.34 -6.75
N TYR A 924 -2.31 8.96 -5.64
CA TYR A 924 -1.73 8.24 -4.51
C TYR A 924 -0.91 6.99 -4.92
N PRO A 925 0.22 6.70 -4.25
CA PRO A 925 1.00 5.51 -4.53
C PRO A 925 0.20 4.22 -4.36
N THR A 926 0.11 3.45 -5.43
CA THR A 926 -0.23 2.02 -5.32
C THR A 926 0.91 1.31 -4.62
N THR A 927 0.59 0.34 -3.76
CA THR A 927 1.57 -0.54 -3.13
C THR A 927 2.17 -1.51 -4.14
N TYR A 928 3.40 -1.99 -3.89
CA TYR A 928 4.00 -3.04 -4.71
C TYR A 928 3.30 -4.38 -4.46
N ASN A 929 2.92 -5.08 -5.53
CA ASN A 929 2.35 -6.43 -5.44
C ASN A 929 3.36 -7.47 -5.96
N PRO A 930 4.02 -8.25 -5.08
CA PRO A 930 5.02 -9.25 -5.49
C PRO A 930 4.43 -10.37 -6.35
N THR A 931 3.14 -10.67 -6.16
CA THR A 931 2.43 -11.75 -6.87
C THR A 931 2.34 -11.46 -8.36
N TYR A 932 1.99 -10.24 -8.74
CA TYR A 932 1.96 -9.84 -10.15
C TYR A 932 3.38 -9.78 -10.72
N ALA A 933 4.30 -9.08 -10.06
CA ALA A 933 5.62 -8.76 -10.59
C ALA A 933 6.55 -9.99 -10.75
N LEU A 934 6.49 -10.96 -9.84
CA LEU A 934 7.38 -12.13 -9.87
C LEU A 934 6.75 -13.36 -10.54
N SER A 935 5.46 -13.34 -10.88
CA SER A 935 4.72 -14.49 -11.47
C SER A 935 5.43 -15.10 -12.69
N CYS A 936 5.72 -14.27 -13.71
CA CYS A 936 6.41 -14.71 -14.91
C CYS A 936 7.85 -15.15 -14.64
N CYS A 937 8.53 -14.60 -13.62
CA CYS A 937 9.88 -15.03 -13.23
C CYS A 937 9.88 -16.42 -12.58
N VAL A 938 8.86 -16.71 -11.75
CA VAL A 938 8.64 -18.06 -11.18
C VAL A 938 8.41 -19.07 -12.30
N LEU A 939 7.54 -18.73 -13.28
CA LEU A 939 7.27 -19.59 -14.42
C LEU A 939 8.54 -19.78 -15.29
N ALA A 940 9.30 -18.72 -15.53
CA ALA A 940 10.56 -18.76 -16.26
C ALA A 940 11.59 -19.68 -15.62
N PHE A 941 11.76 -19.58 -14.29
CA PHE A 941 12.66 -20.45 -13.55
C PHE A 941 12.18 -21.90 -13.54
N ALA A 942 10.86 -22.14 -13.37
CA ALA A 942 10.30 -23.49 -13.41
C ALA A 942 10.49 -24.16 -14.78
N TYR A 943 10.28 -23.42 -15.88
CA TYR A 943 10.47 -23.95 -17.23
C TYR A 943 11.95 -24.15 -17.56
N ALA A 944 12.83 -23.23 -17.15
CA ALA A 944 14.27 -23.42 -17.28
C ALA A 944 14.76 -24.65 -16.48
N ALA A 945 14.30 -24.82 -15.24
CA ALA A 945 14.62 -26.00 -14.44
C ALA A 945 14.12 -27.29 -15.11
N ALA A 946 12.87 -27.36 -15.58
CA ALA A 946 12.33 -28.57 -16.19
C ALA A 946 12.96 -28.91 -17.56
N PHE A 947 13.18 -27.92 -18.44
CA PHE A 947 13.42 -28.16 -19.86
C PHE A 947 14.82 -27.85 -20.38
N THR A 948 15.71 -27.19 -19.62
CA THR A 948 17.06 -26.85 -20.13
C THR A 948 17.84 -28.06 -20.63
N LEU A 949 17.74 -29.21 -19.96
CA LEU A 949 18.43 -30.43 -20.38
C LEU A 949 17.79 -31.05 -21.62
N LEU A 950 16.48 -30.96 -21.79
CA LEU A 950 15.78 -31.53 -22.93
C LEU A 950 15.97 -30.68 -24.19
N PHE A 951 15.89 -29.36 -24.04
CA PHE A 951 15.98 -28.40 -25.13
C PHE A 951 16.79 -27.16 -24.68
N PRO A 952 18.10 -27.10 -25.01
CA PRO A 952 19.01 -26.08 -24.49
C PRO A 952 18.64 -24.63 -24.79
N LEU A 953 17.82 -24.38 -25.83
CA LEU A 953 17.35 -23.05 -26.21
C LEU A 953 16.34 -22.44 -25.22
N VAL A 954 15.73 -23.24 -24.33
CA VAL A 954 14.83 -22.74 -23.29
C VAL A 954 15.56 -21.81 -22.30
N ALA A 955 16.80 -22.14 -21.91
CA ALA A 955 17.55 -21.35 -20.94
C ALA A 955 17.85 -19.92 -21.42
N PRO A 956 18.37 -19.67 -22.65
CA PRO A 956 18.53 -18.32 -23.20
C PRO A 956 17.23 -17.49 -23.23
N ALA A 957 16.09 -18.10 -23.54
CA ALA A 957 14.80 -17.40 -23.54
C ALA A 957 14.33 -17.03 -22.12
N ALA A 958 14.50 -17.95 -21.16
CA ALA A 958 14.26 -17.66 -19.75
C ALA A 958 15.23 -16.59 -19.21
N LEU A 959 16.50 -16.60 -19.62
CA LEU A 959 17.49 -15.58 -19.27
C LEU A 959 17.07 -14.20 -19.78
N LEU A 960 16.61 -14.11 -21.03
CA LEU A 960 16.12 -12.86 -21.62
C LEU A 960 14.93 -12.29 -20.83
N LEU A 961 13.94 -13.14 -20.49
CA LEU A 961 12.79 -12.75 -19.67
C LEU A 961 13.21 -12.29 -18.27
N LEU A 962 14.10 -13.03 -17.58
CA LEU A 962 14.57 -12.67 -16.25
C LEU A 962 15.39 -11.37 -16.26
N LEU A 963 16.27 -11.18 -17.25
CA LEU A 963 17.09 -9.98 -17.39
C LEU A 963 16.24 -8.73 -17.68
N LEU A 964 15.31 -8.81 -18.63
CA LEU A 964 14.41 -7.70 -18.95
C LEU A 964 13.46 -7.39 -17.79
N THR A 965 12.97 -8.42 -17.08
CA THR A 965 12.14 -8.20 -15.88
C THR A 965 12.96 -7.58 -14.75
N LEU A 966 14.23 -7.96 -14.56
CA LEU A 966 15.11 -7.36 -13.56
C LEU A 966 15.32 -5.85 -13.83
N ILE A 967 15.58 -5.47 -15.08
CA ILE A 967 15.73 -4.06 -15.49
C ILE A 967 14.43 -3.30 -15.22
N ALA A 968 13.28 -3.87 -15.61
CA ALA A 968 11.97 -3.27 -15.37
C ALA A 968 11.67 -3.10 -13.87
N HIS A 969 11.97 -4.13 -13.07
CA HIS A 969 11.73 -4.15 -11.63
C HIS A 969 12.60 -3.15 -10.88
N ARG A 970 13.89 -3.04 -11.25
CA ARG A 970 14.85 -2.03 -10.75
C ARG A 970 14.32 -0.60 -10.93
N PHE A 971 13.65 -0.30 -12.06
CA PHE A 971 12.97 0.98 -12.29
C PHE A 971 11.75 1.15 -11.36
N LEU A 972 10.88 0.14 -11.28
CA LEU A 972 9.65 0.23 -10.49
C LEU A 972 9.90 0.45 -8.99
N ILE A 973 10.87 -0.24 -8.40
CA ILE A 973 11.24 -0.08 -6.98
C ILE A 973 11.95 1.25 -6.73
N GLY A 974 12.80 1.67 -7.67
CA GLY A 974 13.55 2.93 -7.55
C GLY A 974 12.67 4.17 -7.62
N TYR A 975 11.56 4.13 -8.39
CA TYR A 975 10.85 5.35 -8.79
C TYR A 975 9.31 5.31 -8.73
N VAL A 976 8.67 4.14 -8.86
CA VAL A 976 7.21 4.06 -9.15
C VAL A 976 6.36 3.65 -7.95
N TYR A 977 6.86 2.75 -7.11
CA TYR A 977 6.15 2.25 -5.92
C TYR A 977 6.69 2.92 -4.65
N GLY A 978 5.79 3.47 -3.82
CA GLY A 978 6.14 3.93 -2.47
C GLY A 978 6.18 2.77 -1.48
N ARG A 979 7.01 2.85 -0.43
CA ARG A 979 7.10 1.85 0.65
C ARG A 979 5.96 2.03 1.66
N THR A 980 4.76 1.83 1.14
CA THR A 980 3.46 2.02 1.79
C THR A 980 2.97 0.77 2.52
N HIS A 981 3.62 -0.38 2.32
CA HIS A 981 3.46 -1.54 3.19
C HIS A 981 4.64 -1.68 4.15
N SER A 982 4.36 -2.33 5.27
CA SER A 982 5.34 -2.82 6.23
C SER A 982 6.37 -3.75 5.59
N SER A 983 7.65 -3.60 5.96
CA SER A 983 8.69 -4.60 5.65
C SER A 983 8.57 -5.80 6.59
N THR A 984 8.68 -7.02 6.05
CA THR A 984 8.68 -8.28 6.82
C THR A 984 10.08 -8.83 7.09
N GLY A 985 11.13 -8.05 6.77
CA GLY A 985 12.52 -8.50 6.83
C GLY A 985 12.85 -9.60 5.81
N GLY A 986 12.18 -9.61 4.65
CA GLY A 986 12.45 -10.56 3.57
C GLY A 986 11.79 -11.95 3.68
N LEU A 987 10.67 -12.06 4.42
CA LEU A 987 10.01 -13.36 4.69
C LEU A 987 9.57 -14.06 3.39
N LEU A 988 8.93 -13.33 2.47
CA LEU A 988 8.49 -13.85 1.17
C LEU A 988 9.67 -14.35 0.32
N GLN A 989 10.80 -13.65 0.40
CA GLN A 989 12.02 -13.88 -0.37
C GLN A 989 12.75 -15.13 0.16
N ILE A 990 12.82 -15.32 1.48
CA ILE A 990 13.29 -16.57 2.10
C ILE A 990 12.44 -17.76 1.66
N TRP A 991 11.11 -17.60 1.66
CA TRP A 991 10.20 -18.65 1.19
C TRP A 991 10.37 -18.94 -0.31
N LEU A 992 10.48 -17.90 -1.13
CA LEU A 992 10.69 -18.00 -2.57
C LEU A 992 12.00 -18.70 -2.91
N VAL A 993 13.14 -18.29 -2.32
CA VAL A 993 14.45 -18.90 -2.60
C VAL A 993 14.48 -20.37 -2.17
N ARG A 994 13.88 -20.73 -1.02
CA ARG A 994 13.65 -22.13 -0.64
C ARG A 994 12.87 -22.90 -1.72
N ARG A 995 11.81 -22.30 -2.26
CA ARG A 995 10.96 -22.90 -3.28
C ARG A 995 11.62 -23.01 -4.66
N LEU A 996 12.43 -22.02 -5.07
CA LEU A 996 13.30 -22.12 -6.24
C LEU A 996 14.29 -23.29 -6.07
N GLY A 997 14.86 -23.46 -4.87
CA GLY A 997 15.67 -24.63 -4.51
C GLY A 997 14.93 -25.96 -4.69
N THR A 998 13.64 -26.03 -4.32
CA THR A 998 12.83 -27.24 -4.58
C THR A 998 12.44 -27.42 -6.05
N LEU A 999 12.36 -26.36 -6.85
CA LEU A 999 12.11 -26.47 -8.30
C LEU A 999 13.31 -27.01 -9.08
N LEU A 1000 14.54 -26.88 -8.56
CA LEU A 1000 15.74 -27.51 -9.14
C LEU A 1000 15.60 -29.03 -9.30
N VAL A 1001 14.76 -29.67 -8.49
CA VAL A 1001 14.45 -31.11 -8.52
C VAL A 1001 13.83 -31.53 -9.87
N LEU A 1002 13.09 -30.64 -10.54
CA LEU A 1002 12.46 -30.92 -11.83
C LEU A 1002 13.49 -31.31 -12.90
N GLN A 1003 14.69 -30.72 -12.84
CA GLN A 1003 15.73 -30.88 -13.85
C GLN A 1003 16.24 -32.34 -13.96
N PRO A 1004 16.76 -32.98 -12.88
CA PRO A 1004 17.10 -34.40 -12.92
C PRO A 1004 15.88 -35.31 -12.92
N LEU A 1005 14.75 -34.90 -12.33
CA LEU A 1005 13.54 -35.75 -12.27
C LEU A 1005 12.98 -36.02 -13.66
N VAL A 1006 12.76 -34.99 -14.47
CA VAL A 1006 12.17 -35.14 -15.82
C VAL A 1006 13.13 -35.91 -16.73
N LEU A 1007 14.43 -35.60 -16.72
CA LEU A 1007 15.42 -36.36 -17.49
C LEU A 1007 15.52 -37.82 -17.03
N GLY A 1008 15.46 -38.07 -15.72
CA GLY A 1008 15.50 -39.42 -15.15
C GLY A 1008 14.30 -40.26 -15.56
N LEU A 1009 13.09 -39.69 -15.54
CA LEU A 1009 11.88 -40.35 -16.01
C LEU A 1009 11.93 -40.68 -17.51
N ILE A 1010 12.49 -39.79 -18.34
CA ILE A 1010 12.70 -40.03 -19.78
C ILE A 1010 13.71 -41.17 -20.02
N PHE A 1011 14.76 -41.29 -19.20
CA PHE A 1011 15.69 -42.42 -19.28
C PHE A 1011 15.06 -43.73 -18.81
N LEU A 1012 14.27 -43.70 -17.72
CA LEU A 1012 13.51 -44.87 -17.27
C LEU A 1012 12.48 -45.35 -18.30
N SER A 1013 11.88 -44.46 -19.10
CA SER A 1013 10.95 -44.87 -20.16
C SER A 1013 11.61 -45.57 -21.35
N ARG A 1014 12.93 -45.54 -21.46
CA ARG A 1014 13.75 -46.14 -22.53
C ARG A 1014 14.71 -47.22 -21.98
N ASP A 1015 14.32 -47.90 -20.89
CA ASP A 1015 15.09 -48.97 -20.22
C ASP A 1015 16.52 -48.61 -19.75
N LEU A 1016 16.85 -47.32 -19.63
CA LEU A 1016 18.13 -46.85 -19.06
C LEU A 1016 18.05 -46.80 -17.54
N TRP A 1017 17.82 -47.96 -16.92
CA TRP A 1017 17.53 -48.12 -15.48
C TRP A 1017 18.59 -47.53 -14.55
N ILE A 1018 19.87 -47.61 -14.91
CA ILE A 1018 20.99 -47.12 -14.08
C ILE A 1018 21.06 -45.59 -14.16
N GLU A 1019 21.13 -45.06 -15.37
CA GLU A 1019 21.24 -43.63 -15.65
C GLU A 1019 20.01 -42.86 -15.15
N GLY A 1020 18.80 -43.38 -15.41
CA GLY A 1020 17.53 -42.83 -14.92
C GLY A 1020 17.38 -42.96 -13.40
N GLY A 1021 17.75 -44.11 -12.82
CA GLY A 1021 17.71 -44.33 -11.37
C GLY A 1021 18.63 -43.39 -10.59
N ILE A 1022 19.84 -43.13 -11.09
CA ILE A 1022 20.78 -42.16 -10.49
C ILE A 1022 20.18 -40.75 -10.50
N LEU A 1023 19.60 -40.32 -11.64
CA LEU A 1023 18.97 -39.01 -11.75
C LEU A 1023 17.76 -38.85 -10.82
N CYS A 1024 16.85 -39.83 -10.78
CA CYS A 1024 15.70 -39.81 -9.87
C CYS A 1024 16.13 -39.85 -8.38
N GLY A 1025 17.18 -40.63 -8.06
CA GLY A 1025 17.77 -40.65 -6.72
C GLY A 1025 18.36 -39.30 -6.30
N PHE A 1026 19.07 -38.63 -7.22
CA PHE A 1026 19.61 -37.28 -6.96
C PHE A 1026 18.52 -36.21 -6.88
N ALA A 1027 17.42 -36.36 -7.64
CA ALA A 1027 16.23 -35.52 -7.52
C ALA A 1027 15.60 -35.65 -6.11
N ALA A 1028 15.40 -36.88 -5.63
CA ALA A 1028 14.89 -37.11 -4.28
C ALA A 1028 15.86 -36.58 -3.19
N PHE A 1029 17.17 -36.81 -3.34
CA PHE A 1029 18.18 -36.28 -2.42
C PHE A 1029 18.16 -34.74 -2.35
N THR A 1030 18.10 -34.05 -3.49
CA THR A 1030 18.07 -32.57 -3.51
C THR A 1030 16.79 -32.01 -2.89
N LEU A 1031 15.63 -32.64 -3.11
CA LEU A 1031 14.38 -32.26 -2.45
C LEU A 1031 14.50 -32.39 -0.92
N ILE A 1032 14.94 -33.55 -0.44
CA ILE A 1032 15.09 -33.85 0.99
C ILE A 1032 16.13 -32.91 1.63
N PHE A 1033 17.26 -32.69 0.96
CA PHE A 1033 18.32 -31.80 1.44
C PHE A 1033 17.83 -30.36 1.57
N VAL A 1034 17.25 -29.77 0.52
CA VAL A 1034 16.75 -28.38 0.54
C VAL A 1034 15.66 -28.21 1.59
N GLU A 1035 14.66 -29.10 1.65
CA GLU A 1035 13.56 -28.96 2.59
C GLU A 1035 14.02 -29.18 4.05
N SER A 1036 14.87 -30.18 4.30
CA SER A 1036 15.37 -30.47 5.65
C SER A 1036 16.31 -29.38 6.15
N TYR A 1037 17.27 -28.93 5.32
CA TYR A 1037 18.19 -27.87 5.69
C TYR A 1037 17.44 -26.53 5.90
N ALA A 1038 16.53 -26.17 5.00
CA ALA A 1038 15.78 -24.92 5.14
C ALA A 1038 14.81 -24.95 6.33
N ALA A 1039 14.16 -26.09 6.60
CA ALA A 1039 13.32 -26.27 7.79
C ALA A 1039 14.13 -26.25 9.09
N TRP A 1040 15.35 -26.79 9.09
CA TRP A 1040 16.27 -26.71 10.22
C TRP A 1040 16.77 -25.28 10.45
N ARG A 1041 17.24 -24.59 9.40
CA ARG A 1041 17.81 -23.24 9.50
C ARG A 1041 16.80 -22.15 9.83
N ILE A 1042 15.53 -22.30 9.44
CA ILE A 1042 14.43 -21.37 9.80
C ILE A 1042 13.76 -21.76 11.13
N ARG A 1043 14.13 -22.88 11.77
CA ARG A 1043 13.48 -23.34 13.00
C ARG A 1043 13.69 -22.34 14.14
N LEU A 1044 12.66 -21.55 14.42
CA LEU A 1044 12.60 -20.70 15.60
C LEU A 1044 12.66 -21.56 16.88
N PRO A 1045 13.28 -21.04 17.96
CA PRO A 1045 13.29 -21.72 19.24
C PRO A 1045 11.85 -21.90 19.76
N GLY A 1046 11.49 -23.13 20.14
CA GLY A 1046 10.16 -23.46 20.66
C GLY A 1046 10.02 -23.17 22.16
N ARG A 1047 8.81 -23.25 22.72
CA ARG A 1047 8.53 -22.95 24.14
C ARG A 1047 9.46 -23.63 25.16
N ARG A 1048 10.03 -24.80 24.82
CA ARG A 1048 10.98 -25.54 25.68
C ARG A 1048 12.32 -24.84 25.90
N SER A 1049 12.65 -23.80 25.13
CA SER A 1049 13.88 -23.02 25.34
C SER A 1049 13.69 -21.82 26.28
N LEU A 1050 12.46 -21.53 26.71
CA LEU A 1050 12.17 -20.43 27.63
C LEU A 1050 12.58 -20.80 29.06
N SER A 1051 12.89 -19.81 29.88
CA SER A 1051 13.12 -20.01 31.31
C SER A 1051 11.92 -20.70 31.98
N PRO A 1052 12.12 -21.52 33.02
CA PRO A 1052 11.02 -22.21 33.70
C PRO A 1052 10.03 -21.23 34.34
N ILE A 1053 10.51 -20.05 34.78
CA ILE A 1053 9.67 -18.97 35.32
C ILE A 1053 8.75 -18.41 34.22
N THR A 1054 9.30 -18.19 33.02
CA THR A 1054 8.51 -17.73 31.86
C THR A 1054 7.52 -18.80 31.38
N GLN A 1055 7.82 -20.09 31.55
CA GLN A 1055 6.87 -21.16 31.25
C GLN A 1055 5.70 -21.16 32.25
N ASP A 1056 5.96 -20.98 33.54
CA ASP A 1056 4.93 -20.91 34.60
C ASP A 1056 4.05 -19.64 34.49
N SER A 1057 4.64 -18.49 34.11
CA SER A 1057 3.86 -17.28 33.82
C SER A 1057 2.98 -17.41 32.57
N LEU A 1058 3.49 -18.03 31.51
CA LEU A 1058 2.70 -18.37 30.32
C LEU A 1058 1.60 -19.40 30.61
N GLU A 1059 1.84 -20.37 31.48
CA GLU A 1059 0.83 -21.34 31.90
C GLU A 1059 -0.24 -20.68 32.76
N THR A 1060 0.14 -19.83 33.71
CA THR A 1060 -0.77 -19.00 34.52
C THR A 1060 -1.63 -18.11 33.64
N PHE A 1061 -1.04 -17.41 32.66
CA PHE A 1061 -1.79 -16.63 31.68
C PHE A 1061 -2.75 -17.51 30.86
N THR A 1062 -2.28 -18.65 30.35
CA THR A 1062 -3.10 -19.60 29.55
C THR A 1062 -4.26 -20.16 30.37
N ARG A 1063 -4.06 -20.40 31.67
CA ARG A 1063 -5.08 -20.91 32.59
C ARG A 1063 -6.16 -19.86 32.88
N THR A 1064 -5.78 -18.59 33.04
CA THR A 1064 -6.72 -17.48 33.27
C THR A 1064 -7.44 -17.02 32.00
N ALA A 1065 -6.77 -17.10 30.84
CA ALA A 1065 -7.36 -16.76 29.55
C ALA A 1065 -8.45 -17.77 29.11
N ARG A 1066 -8.34 -19.02 29.54
CA ARG A 1066 -9.36 -20.05 29.27
C ARG A 1066 -10.62 -19.82 30.10
N PRO A 1067 -11.81 -20.17 29.59
CA PRO A 1067 -13.04 -20.01 30.35
C PRO A 1067 -13.02 -20.96 31.55
N GLY A 1068 -13.38 -20.44 32.73
CA GLY A 1068 -13.54 -21.25 33.94
C GLY A 1068 -14.59 -22.32 33.73
N LYS A 1069 -14.19 -23.60 33.75
CA LYS A 1069 -15.09 -24.72 33.45
C LYS A 1069 -15.97 -25.05 34.66
N GLY A 1070 -17.01 -24.24 34.88
CA GLY A 1070 -18.06 -24.48 35.88
C GLY A 1070 -17.87 -23.77 37.22
N GLY A 1071 -17.42 -22.51 37.21
CA GLY A 1071 -17.59 -21.60 38.36
C GLY A 1071 -18.63 -20.54 38.00
N ASP A 1072 -19.58 -20.29 38.90
CA ASP A 1072 -20.63 -19.27 38.77
C ASP A 1072 -20.02 -17.86 38.87
N ALA A 1073 -19.39 -17.44 37.77
CA ALA A 1073 -18.57 -16.22 37.70
C ALA A 1073 -19.36 -14.91 37.89
N GLU A 1074 -20.69 -14.98 37.95
CA GLU A 1074 -21.55 -13.84 38.31
C GLU A 1074 -21.44 -13.46 39.81
N GLU A 1075 -21.13 -14.39 40.73
CA GLU A 1075 -21.04 -14.07 42.17
C GLU A 1075 -19.67 -13.53 42.62
N GLU A 1076 -18.54 -14.04 42.09
CA GLU A 1076 -17.21 -13.53 42.48
C GLU A 1076 -16.90 -12.14 41.87
N GLY A 1077 -17.52 -11.80 40.74
CA GLY A 1077 -17.42 -10.46 40.15
C GLY A 1077 -18.05 -9.36 41.02
N LEU A 1078 -19.11 -9.69 41.77
CA LEU A 1078 -19.86 -8.74 42.60
C LEU A 1078 -19.43 -8.76 44.07
N SER A 1079 -19.02 -9.92 44.61
CA SER A 1079 -18.64 -10.03 46.02
C SER A 1079 -17.38 -9.24 46.38
N LEU A 1080 -16.36 -9.19 45.51
CA LEU A 1080 -15.18 -8.34 45.73
C LEU A 1080 -15.46 -6.82 45.66
N VAL A 1081 -16.52 -6.41 44.95
CA VAL A 1081 -16.97 -5.00 44.92
C VAL A 1081 -17.71 -4.64 46.21
N SER A 1082 -18.44 -5.58 46.81
CA SER A 1082 -19.22 -5.38 48.04
C SER A 1082 -18.39 -5.03 49.29
N SER A 1083 -17.12 -5.44 49.36
CA SER A 1083 -16.22 -5.12 50.48
C SER A 1083 -15.51 -3.77 50.36
N ALA A 1084 -15.57 -3.07 49.22
CA ALA A 1084 -15.04 -1.72 49.02
C ALA A 1084 -15.99 -0.66 49.60
N ARG A 1085 -16.22 -0.72 50.90
CA ARG A 1085 -17.31 -0.01 51.58
C ARG A 1085 -17.04 1.52 51.65
N ASN A 1086 -17.75 2.26 50.79
CA ASN A 1086 -18.09 3.68 50.94
C ASN A 1086 -16.97 4.68 51.26
N THR A 1087 -16.25 5.10 50.22
CA THR A 1087 -16.01 6.54 50.00
C THR A 1087 -16.48 6.92 48.60
N ARG A 1088 -17.78 7.24 48.46
CA ARG A 1088 -18.29 7.96 47.29
C ARG A 1088 -17.61 9.33 47.23
N ILE A 1089 -16.51 9.43 46.50
CA ILE A 1089 -15.92 10.71 46.11
C ILE A 1089 -16.89 11.33 45.11
N ARG A 1090 -17.84 12.11 45.63
CA ARG A 1090 -18.77 12.95 44.85
C ARG A 1090 -18.02 14.21 44.37
N GLY A 1091 -16.86 13.99 43.73
CA GLY A 1091 -16.10 15.01 43.01
C GLY A 1091 -16.58 15.05 41.56
N SER A 1092 -16.50 16.23 40.94
CA SER A 1092 -16.93 16.49 39.56
C SER A 1092 -16.52 15.37 38.59
N PHE A 1093 -17.49 14.57 38.13
CA PHE A 1093 -17.24 13.50 37.15
C PHE A 1093 -16.70 14.07 35.83
N ALA A 1094 -17.08 15.30 35.46
CA ALA A 1094 -16.48 16.01 34.32
C ALA A 1094 -14.97 16.23 34.48
N SER A 1095 -14.50 16.57 35.70
CA SER A 1095 -13.07 16.76 35.96
C SER A 1095 -12.28 15.45 36.01
N ILE A 1096 -12.93 14.33 36.35
CA ILE A 1096 -12.29 13.00 36.36
C ILE A 1096 -12.32 12.39 34.95
N LEU A 1097 -13.37 12.63 34.16
CA LEU A 1097 -13.38 12.34 32.73
C LEU A 1097 -12.37 13.19 31.96
N ASP A 1098 -12.13 14.46 32.33
CA ASP A 1098 -11.00 15.25 31.82
C ASP A 1098 -9.64 14.67 32.26
N MET A 1099 -9.51 14.18 33.51
CA MET A 1099 -8.27 13.54 33.96
C MET A 1099 -8.05 12.13 33.38
N MET A 1100 -9.13 11.44 33.01
CA MET A 1100 -9.11 10.12 32.37
C MET A 1100 -8.95 10.24 30.86
N SER A 1101 -9.51 11.26 30.22
CA SER A 1101 -9.14 11.63 28.85
C SER A 1101 -7.66 12.03 28.81
N LEU A 1102 -7.14 12.78 29.79
CA LEU A 1102 -5.70 13.07 29.94
C LEU A 1102 -4.79 11.88 30.34
N THR A 1103 -5.34 10.70 30.68
CA THR A 1103 -4.53 9.51 31.01
C THR A 1103 -4.78 8.30 30.12
N LEU A 1104 -5.88 8.28 29.35
CA LEU A 1104 -6.14 7.37 28.22
C LEU A 1104 -5.69 7.99 26.89
N ALA A 1105 -5.78 9.32 26.73
CA ALA A 1105 -4.88 10.03 25.84
C ALA A 1105 -3.49 9.97 26.47
N VAL A 1106 -2.79 8.88 26.16
CA VAL A 1106 -1.34 8.78 26.26
C VAL A 1106 -0.79 10.08 25.67
N GLN A 1107 -0.25 10.98 26.52
CA GLN A 1107 0.50 12.11 26.01
C GLN A 1107 1.56 11.53 25.07
N PRO A 1108 1.57 11.91 23.77
CA PRO A 1108 2.44 11.29 22.79
C PRO A 1108 3.87 11.47 23.27
N SER A 1109 4.46 10.38 23.74
CA SER A 1109 5.77 10.42 24.35
C SER A 1109 6.73 11.00 23.31
N PRO A 1110 7.52 12.04 23.65
CA PRO A 1110 8.27 12.82 22.67
C PRO A 1110 9.08 11.90 21.77
N SER A 1111 9.22 12.23 20.48
CA SER A 1111 9.68 11.27 19.45
C SER A 1111 10.97 10.50 19.76
N GLU A 1112 11.83 11.03 20.64
CA GLU A 1112 13.02 10.38 21.22
C GLU A 1112 12.73 9.11 22.07
N THR A 1113 11.52 8.97 22.62
CA THR A 1113 11.10 7.82 23.45
C THR A 1113 10.29 6.77 22.68
N ARG A 1114 10.10 6.95 21.36
CA ARG A 1114 9.36 6.00 20.53
C ARG A 1114 10.12 4.67 20.44
N GLY A 1115 9.46 3.57 20.84
CA GLY A 1115 9.99 2.21 20.66
C GLY A 1115 10.21 1.86 19.18
N PRO A 1116 11.04 0.84 18.88
CA PRO A 1116 11.39 0.45 17.50
C PRO A 1116 10.20 -0.19 16.73
N VAL A 1117 9.10 -0.48 17.42
CA VAL A 1117 7.84 -1.02 16.89
C VAL A 1117 6.71 -0.17 17.50
N PRO A 1118 5.70 0.30 16.73
CA PRO A 1118 5.48 0.05 15.30
C PRO A 1118 6.49 0.75 14.38
N LEU A 1119 6.94 0.03 13.36
CA LEU A 1119 7.84 0.53 12.32
C LEU A 1119 7.18 1.68 11.53
N PRO A 1120 7.89 2.78 11.24
CA PRO A 1120 7.39 3.84 10.38
C PRO A 1120 7.40 3.40 8.90
N THR A 1121 6.34 3.73 8.17
CA THR A 1121 6.17 3.49 6.73
C THR A 1121 6.09 4.81 5.97
N GLU A 1122 6.07 4.76 4.63
CA GLU A 1122 5.90 5.96 3.79
C GLU A 1122 4.42 6.35 3.60
N THR A 1123 3.44 5.69 4.25
CA THR A 1123 2.01 6.00 4.03
C THR A 1123 1.59 7.36 4.54
N LEU A 1124 0.71 8.00 3.79
CA LEU A 1124 -0.02 9.19 4.20
C LEU A 1124 -1.51 8.85 4.19
N ASP A 1125 -2.08 8.68 5.37
CA ASP A 1125 -3.53 8.67 5.52
C ASP A 1125 -4.03 10.13 5.45
N ASP A 1126 -4.98 10.41 4.56
CA ASP A 1126 -5.51 11.76 4.35
C ASP A 1126 -6.62 12.13 5.34
N LEU A 1127 -6.97 11.25 6.28
CA LEU A 1127 -7.81 11.57 7.44
C LEU A 1127 -6.97 12.07 8.62
N THR A 1128 -5.86 11.39 8.93
CA THR A 1128 -4.98 11.77 10.05
C THR A 1128 -3.87 12.77 9.67
N ALA A 1129 -3.42 12.82 8.41
CA ALA A 1129 -2.29 13.64 7.95
C ALA A 1129 -2.63 14.56 6.75
N THR A 1130 -3.83 15.15 6.74
CA THR A 1130 -4.31 16.11 5.71
C THR A 1130 -3.26 17.18 5.34
N GLU A 1131 -2.66 17.82 6.34
CA GLU A 1131 -1.60 18.83 6.22
C GLU A 1131 -0.39 18.36 5.39
N ARG A 1132 0.02 17.11 5.61
CA ARG A 1132 1.16 16.48 4.94
C ARG A 1132 0.78 16.06 3.52
N ALA A 1133 -0.40 15.46 3.36
CA ALA A 1133 -0.99 15.13 2.05
C ALA A 1133 -1.09 16.38 1.14
N ALA A 1134 -1.55 17.52 1.69
CA ALA A 1134 -1.65 18.79 0.98
C ALA A 1134 -0.30 19.41 0.55
N ARG A 1135 0.80 18.97 1.17
CA ARG A 1135 2.18 19.36 0.82
C ARG A 1135 2.86 18.38 -0.14
N THR A 1136 2.36 17.15 -0.27
CA THR A 1136 2.87 16.16 -1.23
C THR A 1136 2.24 16.31 -2.61
N HIS A 1137 2.82 17.17 -3.43
CA HIS A 1137 2.47 17.32 -4.86
C HIS A 1137 3.73 17.13 -5.73
N PRO A 1138 3.64 16.50 -6.93
CA PRO A 1138 4.78 16.30 -7.84
C PRO A 1138 5.49 17.60 -8.26
N ASP A 1139 4.74 18.69 -8.27
CA ASP A 1139 5.22 20.05 -8.61
C ASP A 1139 5.40 20.95 -7.36
N ALA A 1140 5.31 20.38 -6.15
CA ALA A 1140 5.63 21.11 -4.92
C ALA A 1140 7.12 21.50 -4.89
N PRO A 1141 7.48 22.67 -4.33
CA PRO A 1141 8.87 23.05 -4.14
C PRO A 1141 9.64 21.98 -3.33
N PRO A 1142 10.90 21.64 -3.70
CA PRO A 1142 11.69 20.61 -3.00
C PRO A 1142 12.01 20.99 -1.54
N HIS A 1143 11.89 22.27 -1.20
CA HIS A 1143 12.12 22.82 0.15
C HIS A 1143 10.89 23.60 0.61
N LEU A 1144 9.81 22.88 0.94
CA LEU A 1144 8.80 23.43 1.82
C LEU A 1144 9.36 23.48 3.25
N PRO A 1145 9.09 24.55 4.03
CA PRO A 1145 9.43 24.54 5.46
C PRO A 1145 8.67 23.41 6.15
N ALA A 1146 9.24 22.91 7.25
CA ALA A 1146 8.55 21.96 8.13
C ALA A 1146 7.18 22.52 8.57
N LEU A 1147 6.28 21.64 8.99
CA LEU A 1147 5.08 22.07 9.70
C LEU A 1147 5.52 22.80 10.99
N PRO A 1148 4.84 23.89 11.38
CA PRO A 1148 5.19 24.63 12.60
C PRO A 1148 4.83 23.86 13.89
N PHE A 1149 4.06 22.78 13.76
CA PHE A 1149 3.69 21.82 14.80
C PHE A 1149 4.10 20.40 14.38
N ALA A 1150 4.18 19.49 15.35
CA ALA A 1150 4.31 18.06 15.08
C ALA A 1150 3.05 17.57 14.35
N ASP A 1151 3.24 16.64 13.42
CA ASP A 1151 2.11 16.07 12.68
C ASP A 1151 1.31 15.15 13.60
N HIS A 1152 -0.02 15.24 13.60
CA HIS A 1152 -0.86 14.40 14.45
C HIS A 1152 -0.63 12.91 14.17
N ALA A 1153 -0.33 12.56 12.91
CA ALA A 1153 0.04 11.19 12.55
C ALA A 1153 1.42 10.75 13.11
N GLU A 1154 2.35 11.67 13.37
CA GLU A 1154 3.62 11.39 14.04
C GLU A 1154 3.47 11.29 15.56
N GLU A 1155 2.64 12.14 16.16
CA GLU A 1155 2.27 12.07 17.58
C GLU A 1155 1.57 10.74 17.90
N MET A 1156 0.56 10.37 17.12
CA MET A 1156 -0.22 9.15 17.31
C MET A 1156 0.48 7.88 16.77
N ALA A 1157 1.70 7.99 16.25
CA ALA A 1157 2.41 6.85 15.66
C ALA A 1157 2.83 5.77 16.68
N GLY A 1158 2.85 6.09 17.98
CA GLY A 1158 3.03 5.11 19.06
C GLY A 1158 1.73 4.44 19.53
N VAL A 1159 0.57 4.93 19.09
CA VAL A 1159 -0.75 4.51 19.59
C VAL A 1159 -1.43 3.57 18.58
N LEU A 1160 -1.73 2.35 19.02
CA LEU A 1160 -2.29 1.28 18.19
C LEU A 1160 -3.78 1.02 18.49
N TYR A 1161 -4.56 2.09 18.51
CA TYR A 1161 -6.01 2.00 18.35
C TYR A 1161 -6.41 2.07 16.87
N ALA A 1162 -7.64 1.63 16.61
CA ALA A 1162 -8.22 1.66 15.28
C ALA A 1162 -8.30 3.12 14.76
N PRO A 1163 -8.09 3.36 13.45
CA PRO A 1163 -7.98 4.72 12.91
C PRO A 1163 -9.25 5.55 13.12
N GLU A 1164 -10.41 4.91 13.26
CA GLU A 1164 -11.70 5.54 13.55
C GLU A 1164 -11.71 6.21 14.94
N LEU A 1165 -11.14 5.52 15.93
CA LEU A 1165 -11.05 5.99 17.32
C LEU A 1165 -9.99 7.10 17.50
N LEU A 1166 -9.02 7.14 16.58
CA LEU A 1166 -7.95 8.15 16.51
C LEU A 1166 -8.22 9.25 15.47
N ALA A 1167 -9.41 9.28 14.86
CA ALA A 1167 -9.70 10.22 13.79
C ALA A 1167 -9.75 11.66 14.34
N PRO A 1168 -8.87 12.57 13.88
CA PRO A 1168 -8.88 13.95 14.33
C PRO A 1168 -10.13 14.70 13.85
N PRO A 1169 -10.41 15.90 14.40
CA PRO A 1169 -11.38 16.81 13.81
C PRO A 1169 -11.03 17.07 12.33
N PRO A 1170 -12.00 17.04 11.40
CA PRO A 1170 -11.72 17.09 9.98
C PRO A 1170 -11.16 18.45 9.55
N VAL A 1171 -10.05 18.40 8.82
CA VAL A 1171 -9.44 19.56 8.17
C VAL A 1171 -9.97 19.66 6.74
N ILE A 1172 -10.49 20.83 6.36
CA ILE A 1172 -11.00 21.10 5.02
C ILE A 1172 -9.83 21.41 4.08
N TRP A 1173 -9.77 20.76 2.91
CA TRP A 1173 -8.72 21.01 1.92
C TRP A 1173 -9.21 21.94 0.81
N LEU A 1174 -8.76 23.20 0.85
CA LEU A 1174 -9.12 24.20 -0.17
C LEU A 1174 -8.05 24.37 -1.27
N PRO A 1175 -8.47 24.66 -2.52
CA PRO A 1175 -7.54 25.01 -3.59
C PRO A 1175 -6.91 26.39 -3.36
N ASN A 1176 -5.58 26.47 -3.46
CA ASN A 1176 -4.82 27.71 -3.39
C ASN A 1176 -4.85 28.41 -4.77
N ASP A 1177 -5.66 29.46 -4.87
CA ASP A 1177 -5.86 30.21 -6.12
C ASP A 1177 -4.98 31.48 -6.21
N ALA A 1178 -4.74 31.93 -7.44
CA ALA A 1178 -3.97 33.15 -7.70
C ALA A 1178 -4.67 34.44 -7.21
N GLY A 1179 -6.01 34.43 -7.12
CA GLY A 1179 -6.81 35.53 -6.59
C GLY A 1179 -6.73 35.68 -5.07
N GLY A 1180 -6.24 34.64 -4.37
CA GLY A 1180 -6.19 34.58 -2.91
C GLY A 1180 -7.55 34.34 -2.24
N ILE A 1181 -8.57 33.95 -2.99
CA ILE A 1181 -9.94 33.74 -2.50
C ILE A 1181 -10.01 32.53 -1.56
N GLY A 1182 -9.32 31.44 -1.89
CA GLY A 1182 -9.17 30.29 -1.01
C GLY A 1182 -8.43 30.64 0.28
N ARG A 1183 -7.55 31.65 0.26
CA ARG A 1183 -6.86 32.15 1.47
C ARG A 1183 -7.78 32.99 2.36
N SER A 1184 -8.64 33.82 1.77
CA SER A 1184 -9.67 34.54 2.54
C SER A 1184 -10.72 33.58 3.10
N GLU A 1185 -11.18 32.59 2.33
CA GLU A 1185 -12.18 31.63 2.81
C GLU A 1185 -11.58 30.71 3.89
N ALA A 1186 -10.32 30.25 3.74
CA ALA A 1186 -9.61 29.54 4.81
C ALA A 1186 -9.52 30.37 6.10
N TYR A 1187 -9.20 31.67 5.99
CA TYR A 1187 -9.15 32.58 7.13
C TYR A 1187 -10.53 32.76 7.79
N ASP A 1188 -11.60 32.89 7.00
CA ASP A 1188 -12.96 33.08 7.50
C ASP A 1188 -13.54 31.79 8.11
N LEU A 1189 -13.23 30.62 7.54
CA LEU A 1189 -13.53 29.29 8.10
C LEU A 1189 -12.86 29.08 9.47
N MET A 1190 -11.56 29.37 9.58
CA MET A 1190 -10.84 29.28 10.85
C MET A 1190 -11.37 30.29 11.87
N ARG A 1191 -11.60 31.55 11.45
CA ARG A 1191 -11.93 32.66 12.37
C ARG A 1191 -13.38 32.70 12.83
N TYR A 1192 -14.34 32.38 11.96
CA TYR A 1192 -15.78 32.50 12.25
C TYR A 1192 -16.49 31.15 12.42
N HIS A 1193 -15.97 30.08 11.81
CA HIS A 1193 -16.58 28.76 11.89
C HIS A 1193 -15.81 27.78 12.79
N HIS A 1194 -14.58 28.10 13.21
CA HIS A 1194 -13.68 27.22 13.96
C HIS A 1194 -13.41 25.88 13.25
N LEU A 1195 -13.37 25.91 11.92
CA LEU A 1195 -13.02 24.76 11.09
C LEU A 1195 -11.56 24.89 10.67
N GLN A 1196 -10.77 23.83 10.85
CA GLN A 1196 -9.38 23.79 10.41
C GLN A 1196 -9.33 23.68 8.89
N VAL A 1197 -8.41 24.39 8.25
CA VAL A 1197 -8.32 24.47 6.78
C VAL A 1197 -6.87 24.41 6.31
N THR A 1198 -6.59 23.51 5.36
CA THR A 1198 -5.31 23.44 4.64
C THR A 1198 -5.47 23.92 3.20
N LEU A 1199 -4.40 24.52 2.67
CA LEU A 1199 -4.35 25.04 1.31
C LEU A 1199 -3.43 24.18 0.45
N ASP A 1200 -3.92 23.79 -0.73
CA ASP A 1200 -3.19 23.02 -1.74
C ASP A 1200 -1.84 23.65 -2.13
N VAL A 1201 -0.73 22.91 -2.00
CA VAL A 1201 0.61 23.43 -2.30
C VAL A 1201 0.96 23.23 -3.78
N ARG A 1202 0.27 24.00 -4.62
CA ARG A 1202 0.54 24.05 -6.07
C ARG A 1202 1.84 24.78 -6.43
N ALA A 1203 2.36 24.42 -7.59
CA ALA A 1203 3.48 25.10 -8.22
C ALA A 1203 3.20 26.57 -8.52
N LYS A 1204 4.28 27.36 -8.63
CA LYS A 1204 4.26 28.79 -9.01
C LYS A 1204 3.66 29.08 -10.39
N GLU A 1205 3.28 28.09 -11.19
CA GLU A 1205 2.83 28.32 -12.58
C GLU A 1205 1.39 28.85 -12.64
N ASP A 1206 0.51 28.46 -11.71
CA ASP A 1206 -0.78 29.13 -11.47
C ASP A 1206 -0.58 30.56 -10.89
N ILE A 1207 0.59 30.84 -10.30
CA ILE A 1207 0.97 32.16 -9.77
C ILE A 1207 1.88 32.85 -10.80
N LEU A 1208 1.28 33.31 -11.92
CA LEU A 1208 1.94 34.14 -12.94
C LEU A 1208 3.00 35.04 -12.29
N PRO A 1209 4.30 34.88 -12.62
CA PRO A 1209 5.38 35.30 -11.75
C PRO A 1209 5.28 36.80 -11.49
N ARG A 1210 4.86 37.15 -10.26
CA ARG A 1210 4.66 38.53 -9.84
C ARG A 1210 5.99 39.26 -9.98
N ARG A 1211 6.15 39.96 -11.10
CA ARG A 1211 7.41 40.52 -11.60
C ARG A 1211 7.89 41.59 -10.63
N SER A 1212 8.61 41.17 -9.59
CA SER A 1212 9.16 42.05 -8.57
C SER A 1212 10.28 42.87 -9.20
N LEU A 1213 9.91 44.02 -9.76
CA LEU A 1213 10.79 45.10 -10.18
C LEU A 1213 11.42 45.75 -8.94
N SER A 1214 12.28 44.99 -8.27
CA SER A 1214 13.21 45.47 -7.25
C SER A 1214 14.61 45.01 -7.66
N SER A 1215 15.33 45.91 -8.33
CA SER A 1215 16.72 45.68 -8.73
C SER A 1215 17.63 45.54 -7.51
N GLN A 1216 17.83 44.30 -7.03
CA GLN A 1216 18.95 44.00 -6.14
C GLN A 1216 20.24 44.00 -6.95
N THR A 1217 20.93 45.14 -6.93
CA THR A 1217 22.32 45.26 -7.35
C THR A 1217 23.20 44.45 -6.40
N HIS A 1218 23.39 43.16 -6.70
CA HIS A 1218 24.26 42.30 -5.91
C HIS A 1218 25.72 42.74 -6.09
N ARG A 1219 26.22 43.47 -5.08
CA ARG A 1219 27.60 43.93 -5.02
C ARG A 1219 28.51 42.71 -4.82
N THR A 1220 29.44 42.49 -5.74
CA THR A 1220 30.49 41.49 -5.56
C THR A 1220 31.44 41.96 -4.44
N GLN A 1221 31.56 41.15 -3.40
CA GLN A 1221 32.52 41.35 -2.32
C GLN A 1221 33.39 40.09 -2.26
N GLY A 1222 34.70 40.27 -2.46
CA GLY A 1222 35.64 39.16 -2.60
C GLY A 1222 35.94 38.45 -1.29
N ARG A 1223 36.25 37.16 -1.37
CA ARG A 1223 36.99 36.42 -0.35
C ARG A 1223 38.50 36.55 -0.59
N PRO A 1224 39.31 36.82 0.44
CA PRO A 1224 40.64 36.23 0.57
C PRO A 1224 40.54 34.85 1.24
N SER A 1225 41.51 33.98 0.93
CA SER A 1225 41.87 32.71 1.61
C SER A 1225 40.72 31.84 2.12
#